data_AF-A0A423T3H8-F1
#
_entry.id   AF-A0A423T3H8-F1
#
_cell.length_a   1.000
_cell.length_b   1.000
_cell.length_c   1.000
_cell.angle_alpha   90.00
_cell.angle_beta   90.00
_cell.angle_gamma   90.00
#
_symmetry.space_group_name_H-M   'P 1'
#
loop_
_entity.id
_entity.type
_entity.pdbx_description
1 polymer ?
#
loop_
_entity_poly.entity_id
_entity_poly.type
_entity_poly.pdbx_seq_one_letter_code
_entity_poly.pdbx_strand_id
1 'polypeptide(L)'
;MFYEHLVQDIQSQLKEVGQKPLRVPQCFYTSLEENREVIFLEDLRAKGFKMFDRRRGMDVAHTKLVLEELARLHAASYLLKAKTPDLAEKYPVLDQDWLNCADNAKEITQEMFSDQMEMVKDMLKRVGGYERAENWLSGNKGRVIEIMENNIRGVPPFDVLCHGDIWTNNVLFRYNEKEVPVEVMLLDLQMCRQASLATDLSYLFYTSLEGPLRTSNLDWFLDVYHSAFLGVTEAGKTAKPFSRQELRQEYKNRLEYGLLMALLATALEIAGNSLQATELWRTWRSLPPDTMASDEAAFRPSEITQESVEAALKNDQGSDARLVSFAVQECTKKGDNYATSVARVHVNFSRRRGNDATCYIVKYNPKRFKPLENFSYISYQKEQVFYQQLVHLIQSELQAIGQTPLKVPQCFYISLEENREVIFLEDLRAKGFKMFDRKKGMDVAHTKLVLEELARLHAASYLLKAKIPDLAEKCPILSLDYFNYGDDATQTMQGIFTNQIDIVKEMLNQVGGYDVVENWLVRNKTRGSEIMENHLQRFPLFDVLCHGDCWTNNVLFRYKDDVPVEVMLLDFQLCRQASLATDLSFLLHTSLEGQVRKAELEAFLDIYFSTFLGVTEAGKTAMPFSRQELRQEYKNRLEYGLLMSLVVNVLVLCDGEINEDDTEGYSDSVKVVMKEISKSSLLHSRFLSVFDEMIENKVIV
;
A
#
# COMPACT_ATOMS: atom_id res chain seq x y z
N MET A 1 -5.18 25.92 -19.39
CA MET A 1 -5.43 27.34 -19.02
C MET A 1 -4.26 28.01 -18.30
N PHE A 2 -3.96 27.71 -17.01
CA PHE A 2 -2.93 28.49 -16.27
C PHE A 2 -1.57 28.47 -16.97
N TYR A 3 -1.04 27.28 -17.22
CA TYR A 3 0.29 27.08 -17.81
C TYR A 3 0.39 27.50 -19.30
N GLU A 4 -0.72 27.51 -20.03
CA GLU A 4 -0.74 27.87 -21.45
C GLU A 4 -0.90 29.37 -21.68
N HIS A 5 -1.70 30.05 -20.84
CA HIS A 5 -2.16 31.41 -21.11
C HIS A 5 -1.90 32.36 -19.93
N LEU A 6 -2.48 32.07 -18.76
CA LEU A 6 -2.44 33.01 -17.64
C LEU A 6 -1.01 33.25 -17.13
N VAL A 7 -0.18 32.21 -17.07
CA VAL A 7 1.23 32.36 -16.70
C VAL A 7 1.96 33.29 -17.68
N GLN A 8 1.65 33.24 -18.98
CA GLN A 8 2.30 34.09 -19.98
C GLN A 8 1.93 35.56 -19.77
N ASP A 9 0.66 35.85 -19.46
CA ASP A 9 0.21 37.20 -19.10
C ASP A 9 0.88 37.71 -17.82
N ILE A 10 0.97 36.87 -16.78
CA ILE A 10 1.66 37.21 -15.53
C ILE A 10 3.14 37.47 -15.78
N GLN A 11 3.81 36.62 -16.58
CA GLN A 11 5.22 36.81 -16.96
C GLN A 11 5.42 38.08 -17.78
N SER A 12 4.51 38.39 -18.71
CA SER A 12 4.54 39.62 -19.49
C SER A 12 4.37 40.85 -18.59
N GLN A 13 3.41 40.80 -17.67
CA GLN A 13 3.14 41.88 -16.73
C GLN A 13 4.35 42.15 -15.81
N LEU A 14 5.00 41.10 -15.29
CA LEU A 14 6.23 41.22 -14.51
C LEU A 14 7.38 41.80 -15.34
N LYS A 15 7.55 41.34 -16.58
CA LYS A 15 8.59 41.83 -17.49
C LYS A 15 8.42 43.32 -17.81
N GLU A 16 7.20 43.78 -18.06
CA GLU A 16 6.90 45.19 -18.35
C GLU A 16 7.28 46.13 -17.21
N VAL A 17 7.14 45.67 -15.96
CA VAL A 17 7.52 46.44 -14.77
C VAL A 17 8.96 46.18 -14.34
N GLY A 18 9.78 45.54 -15.19
CA GLY A 18 11.20 45.29 -14.94
C GLY A 18 11.48 44.27 -13.84
N GLN A 19 10.50 43.42 -13.50
CA GLN A 19 10.65 42.35 -12.53
C GLN A 19 11.18 41.07 -13.20
N LYS A 20 11.78 40.19 -12.39
CA LYS A 20 12.16 38.86 -12.86
C LYS A 20 10.91 38.05 -13.26
N PRO A 21 11.06 36.94 -14.00
CA PRO A 21 9.97 36.00 -14.18
C PRO A 21 9.49 35.43 -12.84
N LEU A 22 8.19 35.14 -12.75
CA LEU A 22 7.60 34.31 -11.70
C LEU A 22 8.23 32.92 -11.73
N ARG A 23 8.51 32.36 -10.56
CA ARG A 23 9.11 31.03 -10.39
C ARG A 23 8.02 29.96 -10.33
N VAL A 24 7.71 29.45 -11.51
CA VAL A 24 6.87 28.27 -11.76
C VAL A 24 7.59 27.37 -12.78
N PRO A 25 7.33 26.04 -12.79
CA PRO A 25 7.94 25.15 -13.77
C PRO A 25 7.55 25.55 -15.19
N GLN A 26 8.49 25.41 -16.12
CA GLN A 26 8.17 25.55 -17.54
C GLN A 26 7.20 24.43 -17.94
N CYS A 27 6.11 24.79 -18.62
CA CYS A 27 5.21 23.83 -19.23
C CYS A 27 5.62 23.61 -20.69
N PHE A 28 5.73 22.34 -21.09
CA PHE A 28 6.11 21.94 -22.45
C PHE A 28 4.91 21.54 -23.29
N TYR A 29 3.89 20.93 -22.67
CA TYR A 29 2.69 20.46 -23.36
C TYR A 29 1.54 20.28 -22.38
N THR A 30 0.34 20.45 -22.90
CA THR A 30 -0.93 20.27 -22.21
C THR A 30 -1.92 19.59 -23.16
N SER A 31 -2.73 18.67 -22.64
CA SER A 31 -3.90 18.12 -23.32
C SER A 31 -5.09 18.16 -22.37
N LEU A 32 -6.25 18.49 -22.92
CA LEU A 32 -7.56 18.37 -22.28
C LEU A 32 -8.46 17.41 -23.06
N GLU A 33 -7.88 16.54 -23.89
CA GLU A 33 -8.63 15.45 -24.53
C GLU A 33 -9.22 14.58 -23.41
N GLU A 34 -10.54 14.38 -23.45
CA GLU A 34 -11.28 13.66 -22.43
C GLU A 34 -10.67 12.27 -22.20
N ASN A 35 -10.32 11.95 -20.94
CA ASN A 35 -9.61 10.73 -20.52
C ASN A 35 -8.15 10.62 -20.99
N ARG A 36 -7.55 11.73 -21.46
CA ARG A 36 -6.14 11.88 -21.86
C ARG A 36 -5.58 13.23 -21.43
N GLU A 37 -6.09 13.77 -20.33
CA GLU A 37 -5.67 15.04 -19.77
C GLU A 37 -4.24 14.91 -19.24
N VAL A 38 -3.33 15.76 -19.72
CA VAL A 38 -1.91 15.71 -19.32
C VAL A 38 -1.30 17.10 -19.26
N ILE A 39 -0.38 17.31 -18.33
CA ILE A 39 0.48 18.49 -18.24
C ILE A 39 1.93 18.03 -18.14
N PHE A 40 2.75 18.31 -19.16
CA PHE A 40 4.19 18.08 -19.12
C PHE A 40 4.90 19.32 -18.59
N LEU A 41 5.54 19.18 -17.43
CA LEU A 41 6.27 20.23 -16.75
C LEU A 41 7.78 19.93 -16.71
N GLU A 42 8.57 20.96 -16.51
CA GLU A 42 10.01 20.89 -16.28
C GLU A 42 10.36 20.03 -15.05
N ASP A 43 11.33 19.13 -15.21
CA ASP A 43 11.88 18.38 -14.08
C ASP A 43 12.80 19.29 -13.24
N LEU A 44 12.25 19.78 -12.14
CA LEU A 44 12.93 20.67 -11.21
C LEU A 44 13.95 19.94 -10.32
N ARG A 45 13.86 18.61 -10.18
CA ARG A 45 14.85 17.83 -9.40
C ARG A 45 16.21 17.87 -10.08
N ALA A 46 16.23 17.83 -11.42
CA ALA A 46 17.45 18.00 -12.20
C ALA A 46 18.13 19.38 -11.98
N LYS A 47 17.35 20.38 -11.51
CA LYS A 47 17.86 21.71 -11.13
C LYS A 47 18.16 21.85 -9.63
N GLY A 48 18.11 20.77 -8.87
CA GLY A 48 18.42 20.74 -7.43
C GLY A 48 17.31 21.28 -6.53
N PHE A 49 16.08 21.38 -7.02
CA PHE A 49 14.92 21.67 -6.18
C PHE A 49 14.45 20.41 -5.46
N LYS A 50 14.13 20.52 -4.17
CA LYS A 50 13.58 19.45 -3.33
C LYS A 50 12.39 19.96 -2.53
N MET A 51 11.47 19.06 -2.23
CA MET A 51 10.32 19.34 -1.36
C MET A 51 10.80 19.49 0.08
N PHE A 52 10.19 20.41 0.83
CA PHE A 52 10.46 20.55 2.26
C PHE A 52 9.67 19.51 3.06
N ASP A 53 10.23 19.01 4.15
CA ASP A 53 9.53 18.06 5.02
C ASP A 53 8.40 18.77 5.78
N ARG A 54 7.17 18.53 5.33
CA ARG A 54 5.95 19.12 5.90
C ARG A 54 5.78 18.85 7.40
N ARG A 55 6.28 17.73 7.93
CA ARG A 55 6.14 17.38 9.36
C ARG A 55 6.96 18.30 10.27
N ARG A 56 7.95 19.01 9.73
CA ARG A 56 8.82 19.92 10.49
C ARG A 56 8.24 21.32 10.63
N GLY A 57 7.28 21.70 9.78
CA GLY A 57 6.89 23.10 9.60
C GLY A 57 8.03 23.95 9.02
N MET A 58 7.69 24.87 8.12
CA MET A 58 8.68 25.77 7.53
C MET A 58 9.25 26.72 8.59
N ASP A 59 10.56 26.92 8.53
CA ASP A 59 11.24 27.95 9.32
C ASP A 59 11.08 29.36 8.68
N VAL A 60 11.67 30.37 9.32
CA VAL A 60 11.64 31.76 8.85
C VAL A 60 12.21 31.92 7.44
N ALA A 61 13.29 31.21 7.11
CA ALA A 61 13.99 31.36 5.83
C ALA A 61 13.16 30.79 4.67
N HIS A 62 12.58 29.61 4.87
CA HIS A 62 11.67 28.99 3.91
C HIS A 62 10.41 29.85 3.71
N THR A 63 9.77 30.25 4.82
CA THR A 63 8.55 31.06 4.78
C THR A 63 8.76 32.39 4.05
N LYS A 64 9.92 33.05 4.29
CA LYS A 64 10.27 34.30 3.62
C LYS A 64 10.26 34.16 2.09
N LEU A 65 10.88 33.11 1.56
CA LEU A 65 10.96 32.89 0.11
C LEU A 65 9.58 32.67 -0.50
N VAL A 66 8.73 31.86 0.16
CA VAL A 66 7.35 31.61 -0.30
C VAL A 66 6.56 32.92 -0.33
N LEU A 67 6.62 33.71 0.75
CA LEU A 67 5.90 34.99 0.83
C LEU A 67 6.35 36.00 -0.22
N GLU A 68 7.66 36.07 -0.51
CA GLU A 68 8.19 36.96 -1.55
C GLU A 68 7.69 36.56 -2.95
N GLU A 69 7.68 35.27 -3.28
CA GLU A 69 7.23 34.81 -4.60
C GLU A 69 5.70 34.88 -4.74
N LEU A 70 4.96 34.54 -3.68
CA LEU A 70 3.50 34.64 -3.63
C LEU A 70 3.03 36.11 -3.74
N ALA A 71 3.70 37.04 -3.06
CA ALA A 71 3.43 38.47 -3.20
C ALA A 71 3.63 38.96 -4.63
N ARG A 72 4.63 38.41 -5.35
CA ARG A 72 4.87 38.75 -6.77
C ARG A 72 3.77 38.25 -7.68
N LEU A 73 3.26 37.03 -7.47
CA LEU A 73 2.07 36.50 -8.17
C LEU A 73 0.87 37.44 -7.96
N HIS A 74 0.55 37.74 -6.70
CA HIS A 74 -0.58 38.58 -6.34
C HIS A 74 -0.46 39.99 -6.93
N ALA A 75 0.70 40.65 -6.77
CA ALA A 75 0.91 41.99 -7.29
C ALA A 75 0.90 42.06 -8.82
N ALA A 76 1.45 41.05 -9.50
CA ALA A 76 1.40 40.98 -10.96
C ALA A 76 -0.05 40.88 -11.46
N SER A 77 -0.88 40.03 -10.82
CA SER A 77 -2.28 39.92 -11.18
C SER A 77 -3.08 41.20 -10.86
N TYR A 78 -2.76 41.88 -9.76
CA TYR A 78 -3.36 43.18 -9.43
C TYR A 78 -3.10 44.23 -10.53
N LEU A 79 -1.87 44.30 -11.02
CA LEU A 79 -1.51 45.19 -12.13
C LEU A 79 -2.19 44.77 -13.45
N LEU A 80 -2.29 43.46 -13.70
CA LEU A 80 -2.97 42.93 -14.87
C LEU A 80 -4.45 43.31 -14.88
N LYS A 81 -5.11 43.31 -13.72
CA LYS A 81 -6.51 43.73 -13.57
C LYS A 81 -6.75 45.19 -13.96
N ALA A 82 -5.77 46.07 -13.80
CA ALA A 82 -5.90 47.45 -14.29
C ALA A 82 -6.04 47.54 -15.83
N LYS A 83 -5.59 46.52 -16.57
CA LYS A 83 -5.70 46.43 -18.04
C LYS A 83 -6.83 45.51 -18.51
N THR A 84 -7.14 44.51 -17.70
CA THR A 84 -8.21 43.53 -17.92
C THR A 84 -9.05 43.49 -16.64
N PRO A 85 -10.02 44.41 -16.49
CA PRO A 85 -10.74 44.66 -15.23
C PRO A 85 -11.31 43.42 -14.57
N ASP A 86 -11.74 42.46 -15.38
CA ASP A 86 -12.21 41.16 -14.93
C ASP A 86 -11.33 40.03 -15.54
N LEU A 87 -10.45 39.46 -14.71
CA LEU A 87 -9.63 38.32 -15.13
C LEU A 87 -10.47 37.09 -15.37
N ALA A 88 -11.60 36.93 -14.68
CA ALA A 88 -12.50 35.81 -14.87
C ALA A 88 -13.30 35.95 -16.18
N GLU A 89 -13.58 37.16 -16.65
CA GLU A 89 -14.14 37.36 -18.01
C GLU A 89 -13.19 36.82 -19.08
N LYS A 90 -11.87 37.08 -18.94
CA LYS A 90 -10.86 36.56 -19.87
C LYS A 90 -10.58 35.07 -19.65
N TYR A 91 -10.65 34.60 -18.41
CA TYR A 91 -10.37 33.24 -18.00
C TYR A 91 -11.51 32.69 -17.13
N PRO A 92 -12.64 32.25 -17.72
CA PRO A 92 -13.85 31.86 -16.98
C PRO A 92 -13.66 30.76 -15.94
N VAL A 93 -12.64 29.92 -16.11
CA VAL A 93 -12.29 28.87 -15.13
C VAL A 93 -11.79 29.45 -13.80
N LEU A 94 -11.41 30.74 -13.72
CA LEU A 94 -11.04 31.38 -12.46
C LEU A 94 -12.24 31.64 -11.54
N ASP A 95 -13.46 31.59 -12.08
CA ASP A 95 -14.73 31.60 -11.31
C ASP A 95 -15.20 30.17 -10.96
N GLN A 96 -14.51 29.16 -11.48
CA GLN A 96 -14.73 27.76 -11.14
C GLN A 96 -13.74 27.38 -10.04
N ASP A 97 -14.26 27.15 -8.86
CA ASP A 97 -13.54 26.67 -7.69
C ASP A 97 -14.00 25.26 -7.33
N TRP A 98 -13.29 24.56 -6.46
CA TRP A 98 -13.74 23.24 -5.95
C TRP A 98 -15.12 23.25 -5.32
N LEU A 99 -15.64 24.41 -4.90
CA LEU A 99 -16.98 24.55 -4.36
C LEU A 99 -18.08 24.53 -5.43
N ASN A 100 -17.75 24.64 -6.71
CA ASN A 100 -18.72 24.69 -7.80
C ASN A 100 -18.26 23.92 -9.05
N CYS A 101 -17.28 23.02 -8.92
CA CYS A 101 -16.76 22.20 -10.01
C CYS A 101 -17.66 21.00 -10.38
N ALA A 102 -18.64 20.65 -9.52
CA ALA A 102 -19.63 19.60 -9.74
C ALA A 102 -20.97 19.95 -9.07
N ASP A 103 -22.06 19.35 -9.54
CA ASP A 103 -23.43 19.64 -9.07
C ASP A 103 -23.62 19.41 -7.56
N ASN A 104 -22.85 18.49 -6.96
CA ASN A 104 -22.90 18.12 -5.54
C ASN A 104 -21.67 18.56 -4.74
N ALA A 105 -20.79 19.39 -5.32
CA ALA A 105 -19.50 19.75 -4.71
C ALA A 105 -19.65 20.47 -3.37
N LYS A 106 -20.70 21.29 -3.22
CA LYS A 106 -21.00 22.01 -1.98
C LYS A 106 -21.48 21.07 -0.90
N GLU A 107 -22.36 20.13 -1.22
CA GLU A 107 -22.87 19.13 -0.29
C GLU A 107 -21.74 18.25 0.22
N ILE A 108 -20.88 17.74 -0.68
CA ILE A 108 -19.70 16.93 -0.32
C ILE A 108 -18.77 17.72 0.59
N THR A 109 -18.45 18.96 0.22
CA THR A 109 -17.55 19.81 1.02
C THR A 109 -18.17 20.12 2.39
N GLN A 110 -19.47 20.39 2.44
CA GLN A 110 -20.19 20.65 3.67
C GLN A 110 -20.12 19.45 4.63
N GLU A 111 -20.40 18.24 4.13
CA GLU A 111 -20.34 17.00 4.90
C GLU A 111 -18.91 16.72 5.40
N MET A 112 -17.93 16.76 4.48
CA MET A 112 -16.52 16.49 4.79
C MET A 112 -16.00 17.36 5.95
N PHE A 113 -16.19 18.67 5.88
CA PHE A 113 -15.73 19.56 6.97
C PHE A 113 -16.56 19.42 8.23
N SER A 114 -17.86 19.11 8.12
CA SER A 114 -18.71 18.89 9.30
C SER A 114 -18.20 17.71 10.13
N ASP A 115 -17.84 16.62 9.46
CA ASP A 115 -17.30 15.42 10.10
C ASP A 115 -15.94 15.69 10.72
N GLN A 116 -15.06 16.42 10.02
CA GLN A 116 -13.78 16.85 10.57
C GLN A 116 -13.95 17.75 11.80
N MET A 117 -14.91 18.67 11.78
CA MET A 117 -15.20 19.52 12.92
C MET A 117 -15.69 18.72 14.14
N GLU A 118 -16.53 17.70 13.94
CA GLU A 118 -16.98 16.83 15.03
C GLU A 118 -15.84 15.98 15.60
N MET A 119 -15.01 15.40 14.73
CA MET A 119 -13.84 14.65 15.15
C MET A 119 -12.87 15.49 15.97
N VAL A 120 -12.52 16.69 15.48
CA VAL A 120 -11.61 17.60 16.18
C VAL A 120 -12.22 18.07 17.49
N LYS A 121 -13.52 18.38 17.52
CA LYS A 121 -14.22 18.71 18.76
C LYS A 121 -14.11 17.59 19.81
N ASP A 122 -14.30 16.33 19.42
CA ASP A 122 -14.17 15.21 20.34
C ASP A 122 -12.73 14.99 20.81
N MET A 123 -11.74 15.29 19.97
CA MET A 123 -10.34 15.35 20.39
C MET A 123 -10.10 16.47 21.41
N LEU A 124 -10.60 17.68 21.15
CA LEU A 124 -10.46 18.83 22.04
C LEU A 124 -11.09 18.57 23.41
N LYS A 125 -12.25 17.91 23.47
CA LYS A 125 -12.86 17.46 24.73
C LYS A 125 -11.96 16.56 25.56
N ARG A 126 -11.23 15.65 24.91
CA ARG A 126 -10.31 14.72 25.59
C ARG A 126 -9.06 15.44 26.11
N VAL A 127 -8.58 16.43 25.37
CA VAL A 127 -7.42 17.26 25.78
C VAL A 127 -7.81 18.21 26.92
N GLY A 128 -9.02 18.77 26.89
CA GLY A 128 -9.53 19.73 27.87
C GLY A 128 -8.96 21.15 27.70
N GLY A 129 -9.70 22.17 28.14
CA GLY A 129 -9.27 23.58 28.10
C GLY A 129 -9.50 24.29 26.77
N TYR A 130 -10.28 23.70 25.86
CA TYR A 130 -10.58 24.22 24.52
C TYR A 130 -12.08 24.46 24.29
N GLU A 131 -12.86 24.73 25.34
CA GLU A 131 -14.32 24.79 25.30
C GLU A 131 -14.84 25.86 24.33
N ARG A 132 -14.09 26.96 24.15
CA ARG A 132 -14.43 27.99 23.17
C ARG A 132 -14.31 27.48 21.73
N ALA A 133 -13.30 26.67 21.44
CA ALA A 133 -13.11 26.07 20.12
C ALA A 133 -14.16 24.98 19.88
N GLU A 134 -14.45 24.13 20.87
CA GLU A 134 -15.51 23.11 20.79
C GLU A 134 -16.88 23.71 20.49
N ASN A 135 -17.24 24.80 21.17
CA ASN A 135 -18.49 25.53 20.93
C ASN A 135 -18.52 26.14 19.53
N TRP A 136 -17.40 26.70 19.06
CA TRP A 136 -17.32 27.24 17.70
C TRP A 136 -17.48 26.14 16.64
N LEU A 137 -16.80 25.00 16.79
CA LEU A 137 -16.93 23.85 15.89
C LEU A 137 -18.38 23.34 15.86
N SER A 138 -18.99 23.14 17.02
CA SER A 138 -20.37 22.67 17.13
C SER A 138 -21.38 23.64 16.49
N GLY A 139 -21.19 24.95 16.71
CA GLY A 139 -22.09 25.98 16.21
C GLY A 139 -21.94 26.28 14.72
N ASN A 140 -20.80 25.95 14.11
CA ASN A 140 -20.48 26.30 12.73
C ASN A 140 -20.38 25.11 11.78
N LYS A 141 -20.44 23.85 12.27
CA LYS A 141 -20.36 22.66 11.42
C LYS A 141 -21.36 22.69 10.26
N GLY A 142 -22.60 23.15 10.47
CA GLY A 142 -23.62 23.25 9.40
C GLY A 142 -23.51 24.48 8.48
N ARG A 143 -22.45 25.30 8.61
CA ARG A 143 -22.26 26.57 7.90
C ARG A 143 -20.92 26.65 7.16
N VAL A 144 -20.29 25.51 6.87
CA VAL A 144 -18.95 25.45 6.26
C VAL A 144 -18.94 26.19 4.93
N ILE A 145 -19.90 25.91 4.05
CA ILE A 145 -19.95 26.52 2.71
C ILE A 145 -20.13 28.03 2.81
N GLU A 146 -21.02 28.49 3.69
CA GLU A 146 -21.22 29.91 3.94
C GLU A 146 -19.92 30.58 4.43
N ILE A 147 -19.19 29.93 5.34
CA ILE A 147 -17.90 30.44 5.85
C ILE A 147 -16.88 30.49 4.71
N MET A 148 -16.74 29.42 3.93
CA MET A 148 -15.78 29.36 2.83
C MET A 148 -16.05 30.44 1.77
N GLU A 149 -17.28 30.54 1.26
CA GLU A 149 -17.64 31.53 0.24
C GLU A 149 -17.42 32.97 0.73
N ASN A 150 -17.77 33.27 1.98
CA ASN A 150 -17.56 34.59 2.58
C ASN A 150 -16.08 34.95 2.76
N ASN A 151 -15.23 33.95 2.99
CA ASN A 151 -13.78 34.16 3.15
C ASN A 151 -13.04 34.19 1.80
N ILE A 152 -13.44 33.37 0.83
CA ILE A 152 -12.79 33.33 -0.49
C ILE A 152 -13.04 34.62 -1.27
N ARG A 153 -14.25 35.18 -1.16
CA ARG A 153 -14.67 36.38 -1.89
C ARG A 153 -13.62 37.49 -1.84
N GLY A 154 -13.09 37.83 -3.01
CA GLY A 154 -12.22 38.97 -3.20
C GLY A 154 -12.95 40.29 -2.95
N VAL A 155 -12.30 41.21 -2.22
CA VAL A 155 -12.78 42.58 -2.04
C VAL A 155 -11.64 43.52 -2.41
N PRO A 156 -11.83 44.50 -3.31
CA PRO A 156 -10.81 45.49 -3.61
C PRO A 156 -10.33 46.20 -2.33
N PRO A 157 -9.02 46.46 -2.16
CA PRO A 157 -7.92 46.25 -3.11
C PRO A 157 -7.25 44.87 -3.01
N PHE A 158 -7.81 43.92 -2.25
CA PHE A 158 -7.19 42.62 -1.95
C PHE A 158 -7.51 41.52 -2.95
N ASP A 159 -8.43 41.79 -3.88
CA ASP A 159 -8.90 40.85 -4.89
C ASP A 159 -7.85 40.66 -6.00
N VAL A 160 -7.20 39.49 -6.02
CA VAL A 160 -6.08 39.12 -6.88
C VAL A 160 -6.23 37.68 -7.38
N LEU A 161 -5.37 37.26 -8.31
CA LEU A 161 -5.19 35.84 -8.59
C LEU A 161 -4.44 35.18 -7.43
N CYS A 162 -5.14 34.39 -6.64
CA CYS A 162 -4.56 33.57 -5.59
C CYS A 162 -4.05 32.25 -6.18
N HIS A 163 -3.02 31.68 -5.57
CA HIS A 163 -2.59 30.31 -5.81
C HIS A 163 -3.70 29.32 -5.48
N GLY A 164 -4.44 29.57 -4.39
CA GLY A 164 -5.65 28.83 -4.01
C GLY A 164 -5.42 27.47 -3.35
N ASP A 165 -4.19 26.95 -3.37
CA ASP A 165 -3.77 25.75 -2.64
C ASP A 165 -2.30 25.86 -2.19
N ILE A 166 -1.97 26.95 -1.49
CA ILE A 166 -0.58 27.22 -1.09
C ILE A 166 -0.26 26.62 0.29
N TRP A 167 0.54 25.56 0.27
CA TRP A 167 1.06 24.87 1.44
C TRP A 167 2.39 24.18 1.12
N THR A 168 3.05 23.57 2.12
CA THR A 168 4.42 23.04 2.00
C THR A 168 4.63 22.09 0.81
N ASN A 169 3.64 21.28 0.43
CA ASN A 169 3.81 20.31 -0.67
C ASN A 169 3.77 20.94 -2.07
N ASN A 170 3.15 22.12 -2.20
CA ASN A 170 3.02 22.82 -3.46
C ASN A 170 4.14 23.86 -3.66
N VAL A 171 5.22 23.73 -2.88
CA VAL A 171 6.43 24.53 -3.03
C VAL A 171 7.69 23.65 -3.00
N LEU A 172 8.63 23.92 -3.89
CA LEU A 172 9.96 23.31 -3.85
C LEU A 172 11.02 24.35 -3.52
N PHE A 173 12.08 23.91 -2.86
CA PHE A 173 13.20 24.76 -2.48
C PHE A 173 14.51 24.27 -3.08
N ARG A 174 15.38 25.21 -3.44
CA ARG A 174 16.78 24.95 -3.78
C ARG A 174 17.67 25.53 -2.70
N TYR A 175 18.76 24.83 -2.38
CA TYR A 175 19.61 25.12 -1.24
C TYR A 175 21.03 25.45 -1.70
N ASN A 176 21.73 26.27 -0.91
CA ASN A 176 23.17 26.46 -1.09
C ASN A 176 23.97 25.37 -0.37
N GLU A 177 25.30 25.42 -0.47
CA GLU A 177 26.22 24.46 0.16
C GLU A 177 26.09 24.35 1.69
N LYS A 178 25.42 25.29 2.36
CA LYS A 178 25.18 25.30 3.80
C LYS A 178 23.77 24.83 4.17
N GLU A 179 23.04 24.21 3.24
CA GLU A 179 21.65 23.76 3.43
C GLU A 179 20.69 24.89 3.84
N VAL A 180 20.97 26.13 3.43
CA VAL A 180 20.05 27.27 3.57
C VAL A 180 19.22 27.39 2.29
N PRO A 181 17.88 27.51 2.37
CA PRO A 181 17.07 27.69 1.18
C PRO A 181 17.40 29.05 0.54
N VAL A 182 17.65 29.04 -0.77
CA VAL A 182 18.02 30.24 -1.54
C VAL A 182 17.02 30.56 -2.64
N GLU A 183 16.16 29.61 -3.00
CA GLU A 183 15.16 29.77 -4.04
C GLU A 183 13.95 28.89 -3.78
N VAL A 184 12.77 29.37 -4.20
CA VAL A 184 11.49 28.67 -4.13
C VAL A 184 10.90 28.51 -5.52
N MET A 185 10.14 27.45 -5.75
CA MET A 185 9.32 27.24 -6.94
C MET A 185 7.88 26.95 -6.53
N LEU A 186 6.92 27.68 -7.08
CA LEU A 186 5.49 27.41 -6.87
C LEU A 186 5.04 26.29 -7.82
N LEU A 187 4.30 25.32 -7.31
CA LEU A 187 3.75 24.18 -8.03
C LEU A 187 2.22 24.12 -7.91
N ASP A 188 1.59 23.31 -8.75
CA ASP A 188 0.20 22.89 -8.59
C ASP A 188 -0.81 24.05 -8.42
N LEU A 189 -0.94 24.84 -9.49
CA LEU A 189 -1.88 25.95 -9.57
C LEU A 189 -3.27 25.51 -10.05
N GLN A 190 -3.66 24.27 -9.77
CA GLN A 190 -4.96 23.71 -10.18
C GLN A 190 -6.14 24.43 -9.52
N MET A 191 -5.93 24.99 -8.32
CA MET A 191 -6.93 25.72 -7.54
C MET A 191 -6.83 27.25 -7.69
N CYS A 192 -6.05 27.74 -8.66
CA CYS A 192 -5.88 29.18 -8.82
C CYS A 192 -7.21 29.86 -9.14
N ARG A 193 -7.51 30.95 -8.43
CA ARG A 193 -8.81 31.63 -8.50
C ARG A 193 -8.69 33.10 -8.16
N GLN A 194 -9.70 33.87 -8.55
CA GLN A 194 -9.80 35.26 -8.14
C GLN A 194 -10.37 35.34 -6.71
N ALA A 195 -9.56 35.78 -5.76
CA ALA A 195 -9.89 35.78 -4.34
C ALA A 195 -9.12 36.85 -3.56
N SER A 196 -9.46 37.02 -2.29
CA SER A 196 -8.65 37.87 -1.40
C SER A 196 -7.27 37.25 -1.18
N LEU A 197 -6.20 38.01 -1.42
CA LEU A 197 -4.80 37.60 -1.17
C LEU A 197 -4.54 37.04 0.24
N ALA A 198 -5.40 37.40 1.20
CA ALA A 198 -5.28 36.97 2.58
C ALA A 198 -5.69 35.51 2.79
N THR A 199 -6.41 34.90 1.84
CA THR A 199 -6.79 33.48 1.89
C THR A 199 -5.58 32.58 1.73
N ASP A 200 -4.71 32.88 0.78
CA ASP A 200 -3.43 32.19 0.60
C ASP A 200 -2.50 32.39 1.81
N LEU A 201 -2.46 33.60 2.39
CA LEU A 201 -1.68 33.86 3.60
C LEU A 201 -2.21 33.08 4.81
N SER A 202 -3.53 33.07 5.02
CA SER A 202 -4.13 32.35 6.14
C SER A 202 -3.99 30.85 5.98
N TYR A 203 -4.16 30.30 4.78
CA TYR A 203 -3.92 28.90 4.46
C TYR A 203 -2.45 28.53 4.75
N LEU A 204 -1.48 29.22 4.14
CA LEU A 204 -0.06 28.91 4.32
C LEU A 204 0.36 28.92 5.79
N PHE A 205 -0.03 29.95 6.53
CA PHE A 205 0.37 30.09 7.94
C PHE A 205 -0.27 29.03 8.84
N TYR A 206 -1.48 28.59 8.54
CA TYR A 206 -2.17 27.61 9.38
C TYR A 206 -1.75 26.17 9.11
N THR A 207 -1.28 25.88 7.89
CA THR A 207 -0.94 24.51 7.47
C THR A 207 0.56 24.24 7.41
N SER A 208 1.39 25.26 7.24
CA SER A 208 2.81 25.05 6.93
C SER A 208 3.76 25.62 7.98
N LEU A 209 3.27 26.29 9.02
CA LEU A 209 4.09 26.90 10.08
C LEU A 209 3.69 26.34 11.44
N GLU A 210 4.69 26.15 12.31
CA GLU A 210 4.43 25.84 13.71
C GLU A 210 3.76 27.02 14.44
N GLY A 211 2.90 26.71 15.41
CA GLY A 211 2.14 27.70 16.19
C GLY A 211 2.99 28.81 16.82
N PRO A 212 4.08 28.47 17.55
CA PRO A 212 4.97 29.49 18.14
C PRO A 212 5.63 30.38 17.09
N LEU A 213 6.08 29.81 15.97
CA LEU A 213 6.71 30.56 14.88
C LEU A 213 5.73 31.53 14.23
N ARG A 214 4.54 31.04 13.85
CA ARG A 214 3.45 31.86 13.29
C ARG A 214 3.10 33.01 14.21
N THR A 215 2.90 32.75 15.50
CA THR A 215 2.41 33.76 16.45
C THR A 215 3.45 34.83 16.70
N SER A 216 4.71 34.43 16.90
CA SER A 216 5.79 35.35 17.27
C SER A 216 6.29 36.19 16.09
N ASN A 217 6.13 35.69 14.86
CA ASN A 217 6.67 36.32 13.65
C ASN A 217 5.58 36.86 12.70
N LEU A 218 4.30 36.78 13.05
CA LEU A 218 3.19 37.20 12.19
C LEU A 218 3.42 38.61 11.62
N ASP A 219 3.84 39.54 12.48
CA ASP A 219 4.02 40.91 12.03
C ASP A 219 5.15 41.06 11.02
N TRP A 220 6.25 40.34 11.23
CA TRP A 220 7.38 40.31 10.30
C TRP A 220 7.01 39.63 8.97
N PHE A 221 6.29 38.51 9.00
CA PHE A 221 5.84 37.82 7.78
C PHE A 221 4.93 38.71 6.93
N LEU A 222 3.99 39.44 7.56
CA LEU A 222 3.14 40.39 6.84
C LEU A 222 3.95 41.56 6.26
N ASP A 223 5.02 41.99 6.92
CA ASP A 223 5.90 43.05 6.41
C ASP A 223 6.73 42.57 5.21
N VAL A 224 7.23 41.32 5.25
CA VAL A 224 7.91 40.68 4.10
C VAL A 224 6.99 40.64 2.89
N TYR A 225 5.78 40.10 3.07
CA TYR A 225 4.79 40.00 2.01
C TYR A 225 4.39 41.39 1.48
N HIS A 226 4.09 42.34 2.37
CA HIS A 226 3.67 43.69 1.98
C HIS A 226 4.77 44.41 1.20
N SER A 227 6.01 44.31 1.64
CA SER A 227 7.16 44.92 0.98
C SER A 227 7.39 44.35 -0.42
N ALA A 228 7.30 43.02 -0.56
CA ALA A 228 7.44 42.36 -1.86
C ALA A 228 6.29 42.73 -2.82
N PHE A 229 5.05 42.79 -2.31
CA PHE A 229 3.88 43.19 -3.10
C PHE A 229 4.02 44.64 -3.59
N LEU A 230 4.36 45.57 -2.69
CA LEU A 230 4.55 46.98 -3.03
C LEU A 230 5.68 47.17 -4.04
N GLY A 231 6.80 46.45 -3.88
CA GLY A 231 7.92 46.54 -4.82
C GLY A 231 7.53 46.26 -6.28
N VAL A 232 6.61 45.33 -6.52
CA VAL A 232 6.07 45.08 -7.87
C VAL A 232 5.11 46.19 -8.31
N THR A 233 4.18 46.62 -7.45
CA THR A 233 3.19 47.66 -7.81
C THR A 233 3.80 49.05 -8.03
N GLU A 234 4.82 49.41 -7.25
CA GLU A 234 5.59 50.65 -7.38
C GLU A 234 6.40 50.65 -8.68
N ALA A 235 7.00 49.51 -9.04
CA ALA A 235 7.65 49.34 -10.35
C ALA A 235 6.64 49.49 -11.51
N GLY A 236 5.39 49.06 -11.29
CA GLY A 236 4.25 49.33 -12.16
C GLY A 236 3.66 50.74 -12.07
N LYS A 237 4.30 51.66 -11.35
CA LYS A 237 3.86 53.06 -11.12
C LYS A 237 2.43 53.17 -10.59
N THR A 238 1.98 52.16 -9.87
CA THR A 238 0.65 52.14 -9.25
C THR A 238 0.74 52.68 -7.83
N ALA A 239 -0.21 53.52 -7.43
CA ALA A 239 -0.29 54.02 -6.06
C ALA A 239 -0.45 52.85 -5.08
N LYS A 240 0.13 53.00 -3.89
CA LYS A 240 0.08 52.00 -2.81
C LYS A 240 -1.34 51.45 -2.62
N PRO A 241 -1.62 50.18 -2.99
CA PRO A 241 -3.00 49.67 -3.02
C PRO A 241 -3.63 49.56 -1.64
N PHE A 242 -2.83 49.22 -0.63
CA PHE A 242 -3.26 49.13 0.76
C PHE A 242 -2.07 49.35 1.71
N SER A 243 -2.38 49.79 2.92
CA SER A 243 -1.48 49.90 4.04
C SER A 243 -1.22 48.55 4.70
N ARG A 244 -0.14 48.48 5.48
CA ARG A 244 0.17 47.31 6.29
C ARG A 244 -0.96 47.03 7.30
N GLN A 245 -1.53 48.07 7.90
CA GLN A 245 -2.63 47.92 8.85
C GLN A 245 -3.86 47.29 8.20
N GLU A 246 -4.20 47.71 6.98
CA GLU A 246 -5.29 47.12 6.20
C GLU A 246 -4.99 45.67 5.81
N LEU A 247 -3.76 45.34 5.41
CA LEU A 247 -3.35 43.95 5.16
C LEU A 247 -3.53 43.07 6.41
N ARG A 248 -3.13 43.55 7.59
CA ARG A 248 -3.32 42.80 8.84
C ARG A 248 -4.80 42.60 9.14
N GLN A 249 -5.62 43.60 8.89
CA GLN A 249 -7.05 43.50 9.11
C GLN A 249 -7.67 42.50 8.13
N GLU A 250 -7.27 42.53 6.87
CA GLU A 250 -7.77 41.58 5.88
C GLU A 250 -7.31 40.14 6.20
N TYR A 251 -6.06 39.93 6.60
CA TYR A 251 -5.59 38.63 7.12
C TYR A 251 -6.47 38.14 8.27
N LYS A 252 -6.82 39.01 9.23
CA LYS A 252 -7.72 38.67 10.34
C LYS A 252 -9.12 38.29 9.87
N ASN A 253 -9.64 38.98 8.85
CA ASN A 253 -10.95 38.71 8.28
C ASN A 253 -11.01 37.32 7.60
N ARG A 254 -9.85 36.74 7.22
CA ARG A 254 -9.76 35.46 6.51
C ARG A 254 -9.23 34.29 7.35
N LEU A 255 -9.17 34.45 8.67
CA LEU A 255 -8.64 33.42 9.57
C LEU A 255 -9.51 32.16 9.63
N GLU A 256 -10.83 32.29 9.46
CA GLU A 256 -11.73 31.14 9.46
C GLU A 256 -11.39 30.19 8.30
N TYR A 257 -11.04 30.73 7.14
CA TYR A 257 -10.56 29.92 6.01
C TYR A 257 -9.28 29.16 6.33
N GLY A 258 -8.26 29.83 6.87
CA GLY A 258 -7.02 29.18 7.27
C GLY A 258 -7.24 28.10 8.35
N LEU A 259 -8.15 28.35 9.29
CA LEU A 259 -8.54 27.36 10.29
C LEU A 259 -9.21 26.15 9.64
N LEU A 260 -10.18 26.35 8.74
CA LEU A 260 -10.82 25.24 8.00
C LEU A 260 -9.77 24.42 7.26
N MET A 261 -8.92 25.06 6.44
CA MET A 261 -7.88 24.35 5.69
C MET A 261 -6.91 23.60 6.61
N ALA A 262 -6.58 24.13 7.79
CA ALA A 262 -5.81 23.41 8.78
C ALA A 262 -6.54 22.23 9.40
N LEU A 263 -7.85 22.29 9.67
CA LEU A 263 -8.59 21.12 10.16
C LEU A 263 -8.46 19.94 9.19
N LEU A 264 -8.46 20.21 7.88
CA LEU A 264 -8.26 19.19 6.84
C LEU A 264 -6.77 18.78 6.73
N ALA A 265 -5.86 19.72 6.55
CA ALA A 265 -4.44 19.44 6.32
C ALA A 265 -3.75 18.83 7.54
N THR A 266 -4.01 19.32 8.75
CA THR A 266 -3.42 18.76 9.97
C THR A 266 -3.99 17.40 10.33
N ALA A 267 -5.25 17.12 9.99
CA ALA A 267 -5.78 15.75 10.07
C ALA A 267 -4.96 14.83 9.15
N LEU A 268 -4.67 15.23 7.91
CA LEU A 268 -3.80 14.46 6.99
C LEU A 268 -2.36 14.31 7.51
N GLU A 269 -1.81 15.31 8.19
CA GLU A 269 -0.43 15.33 8.69
C GLU A 269 -0.25 14.53 10.00
N ILE A 270 -1.13 14.75 10.98
CA ILE A 270 -1.15 14.04 12.27
C ILE A 270 -1.57 12.58 12.05
N ALA A 271 -2.48 12.35 11.10
CA ALA A 271 -2.85 11.01 10.71
C ALA A 271 -1.66 10.20 10.23
N GLY A 272 -0.59 10.79 9.69
CA GLY A 272 0.63 10.08 9.29
C GLY A 272 0.36 8.68 8.74
N ASN A 273 -0.24 8.58 7.54
CA ASN A 273 -0.68 7.31 6.94
C ASN A 273 -1.66 6.48 7.82
N SER A 274 -2.53 7.11 8.61
CA SER A 274 -3.67 6.44 9.25
C SER A 274 -4.89 6.49 8.34
N LEU A 275 -5.66 5.40 8.38
CA LEU A 275 -6.78 5.09 7.50
C LEU A 275 -7.78 6.24 7.26
N GLN A 276 -8.00 7.12 8.25
CA GLN A 276 -8.95 8.25 8.17
C GLN A 276 -8.52 9.34 7.19
N ALA A 277 -7.21 9.58 7.02
CA ALA A 277 -6.69 10.52 6.03
C ALA A 277 -6.89 9.99 4.61
N THR A 278 -6.70 8.68 4.40
CA THR A 278 -6.99 7.98 3.14
C THR A 278 -8.49 7.91 2.84
N GLU A 279 -9.36 7.81 3.85
CA GLU A 279 -10.81 7.89 3.65
C GLU A 279 -11.26 9.28 3.22
N LEU A 280 -10.78 10.35 3.88
CA LEU A 280 -11.02 11.73 3.42
C LEU A 280 -10.47 11.98 2.00
N TRP A 281 -9.31 11.41 1.67
CA TRP A 281 -8.73 11.45 0.33
C TRP A 281 -9.56 10.67 -0.71
N ARG A 282 -10.19 9.56 -0.31
CA ARG A 282 -11.08 8.75 -1.16
C ARG A 282 -12.43 9.44 -1.36
N THR A 283 -13.00 10.05 -0.33
CA THR A 283 -14.23 10.86 -0.44
C THR A 283 -14.01 12.10 -1.32
N TRP A 284 -12.78 12.63 -1.37
CA TRP A 284 -12.39 13.73 -2.26
C TRP A 284 -12.35 13.35 -3.76
N ARG A 285 -12.40 12.05 -4.09
CA ARG A 285 -12.19 11.54 -5.46
C ARG A 285 -13.33 10.70 -6.04
N SER A 286 -14.45 10.52 -5.35
CA SER A 286 -15.62 9.88 -5.96
C SER A 286 -16.21 10.85 -7.01
N LEU A 287 -16.04 10.70 -8.33
CA LEU A 287 -16.27 9.53 -9.22
C LEU A 287 -15.41 9.63 -10.53
N PRO A 288 -15.18 8.57 -11.34
CA PRO A 288 -14.94 7.14 -11.10
C PRO A 288 -13.56 6.68 -11.70
N PRO A 289 -13.35 5.37 -11.93
CA PRO A 289 -12.48 4.45 -11.20
C PRO A 289 -11.01 4.49 -11.65
N ASP A 290 -10.09 4.95 -10.82
CA ASP A 290 -8.65 4.67 -10.99
C ASP A 290 -7.96 4.57 -9.62
N THR A 291 -8.44 3.64 -8.80
CA THR A 291 -7.59 2.95 -7.80
C THR A 291 -6.80 1.80 -8.43
N MET A 292 -7.03 1.51 -9.71
CA MET A 292 -6.16 0.68 -10.52
C MET A 292 -5.09 1.57 -11.17
N ALA A 293 -3.88 1.06 -11.34
CA ALA A 293 -3.02 1.62 -12.37
C ALA A 293 -3.86 1.70 -13.66
N SER A 294 -3.80 2.82 -14.39
CA SER A 294 -4.40 2.89 -15.72
C SER A 294 -4.01 1.61 -16.47
N ASP A 295 -4.96 1.04 -17.21
CA ASP A 295 -4.78 -0.23 -17.92
C ASP A 295 -3.48 -0.22 -18.79
N GLU A 296 -2.95 0.96 -19.10
CA GLU A 296 -1.68 1.21 -19.82
C GLU A 296 -0.37 1.02 -19.02
N ALA A 297 -0.40 0.93 -17.68
CA ALA A 297 0.82 0.80 -16.83
C ALA A 297 1.01 -0.60 -16.19
N ALA A 298 -0.01 -1.46 -16.19
CA ALA A 298 0.05 -2.83 -15.68
C ALA A 298 0.90 -3.72 -16.60
N PHE A 299 1.83 -4.51 -16.05
CA PHE A 299 2.54 -5.51 -16.85
C PHE A 299 1.57 -6.64 -17.20
N ARG A 300 1.26 -6.79 -18.49
CA ARG A 300 0.25 -7.72 -19.01
C ARG A 300 0.90 -9.04 -19.43
N PRO A 301 0.15 -10.16 -19.44
CA PRO A 301 0.64 -11.42 -20.02
C PRO A 301 1.18 -11.26 -21.44
N SER A 302 0.58 -10.37 -22.24
CA SER A 302 1.00 -10.08 -23.62
C SER A 302 2.38 -9.43 -23.71
N GLU A 303 2.89 -8.85 -22.63
CA GLU A 303 4.20 -8.22 -22.57
C GLU A 303 5.32 -9.19 -22.16
N ILE A 304 5.00 -10.47 -21.92
CA ILE A 304 6.01 -11.53 -21.79
C ILE A 304 6.81 -11.59 -23.10
N THR A 305 8.11 -11.29 -22.99
CA THR A 305 8.97 -11.08 -24.15
C THR A 305 9.41 -12.38 -24.80
N GLN A 306 9.66 -12.34 -26.12
CA GLN A 306 10.21 -13.49 -26.84
C GLN A 306 11.54 -13.94 -26.22
N GLU A 307 12.38 -13.00 -25.78
CA GLU A 307 13.68 -13.26 -25.17
C GLU A 307 13.55 -14.09 -23.89
N SER A 308 12.57 -13.77 -23.02
CA SER A 308 12.32 -14.51 -21.79
C SER A 308 11.84 -15.95 -22.07
N VAL A 309 10.98 -16.11 -23.08
CA VAL A 309 10.49 -17.43 -23.54
C VAL A 309 11.63 -18.25 -24.14
N GLU A 310 12.50 -17.64 -24.95
CA GLU A 310 13.67 -18.32 -25.51
C GLU A 310 14.67 -18.75 -24.44
N ALA A 311 14.87 -17.92 -23.41
CA ALA A 311 15.76 -18.24 -22.30
C ALA A 311 15.22 -19.45 -21.51
N ALA A 312 13.93 -19.43 -21.15
CA ALA A 312 13.27 -20.57 -20.51
C ALA A 312 13.35 -21.83 -21.37
N LEU A 313 13.06 -21.72 -22.68
CA LEU A 313 13.11 -22.83 -23.62
C LEU A 313 14.50 -23.45 -23.73
N LYS A 314 15.56 -22.65 -23.78
CA LYS A 314 16.94 -23.15 -23.86
C LYS A 314 17.35 -23.87 -22.58
N ASN A 315 16.91 -23.39 -21.42
CA ASN A 315 17.20 -24.01 -20.12
C ASN A 315 16.43 -25.32 -19.91
N ASP A 316 15.21 -25.41 -20.42
CA ASP A 316 14.37 -26.62 -20.37
C ASP A 316 14.81 -27.66 -21.42
N GLN A 317 14.87 -27.27 -22.69
CA GLN A 317 14.93 -28.18 -23.83
C GLN A 317 16.33 -28.30 -24.45
N GLY A 318 17.30 -27.54 -23.97
CA GLY A 318 18.70 -27.52 -24.43
C GLY A 318 19.01 -26.36 -25.39
N SER A 319 20.31 -26.09 -25.55
CA SER A 319 20.81 -24.94 -26.32
C SER A 319 20.58 -25.04 -27.83
N ASP A 320 20.21 -26.21 -28.36
CA ASP A 320 19.85 -26.43 -29.76
C ASP A 320 18.36 -26.21 -30.05
N ALA A 321 17.52 -26.00 -29.02
CA ALA A 321 16.13 -25.62 -29.19
C ALA A 321 16.03 -24.21 -29.81
N ARG A 322 15.13 -24.06 -30.79
CA ARG A 322 14.85 -22.81 -31.49
C ARG A 322 13.36 -22.53 -31.44
N LEU A 323 13.00 -21.43 -30.81
CA LEU A 323 11.62 -20.98 -30.73
C LEU A 323 11.05 -20.78 -32.14
N VAL A 324 9.87 -21.34 -32.39
CA VAL A 324 9.12 -21.17 -33.65
C VAL A 324 7.96 -20.20 -33.42
N SER A 325 7.19 -20.41 -32.35
CA SER A 325 6.13 -19.50 -31.92
C SER A 325 5.78 -19.74 -30.45
N PHE A 326 5.15 -18.76 -29.82
CA PHE A 326 4.53 -18.95 -28.52
C PHE A 326 3.18 -18.25 -28.43
N ALA A 327 2.33 -18.70 -27.53
CA ALA A 327 1.04 -18.11 -27.23
C ALA A 327 0.86 -18.02 -25.72
N VAL A 328 0.48 -16.84 -25.25
CA VAL A 328 0.20 -16.60 -23.83
C VAL A 328 -1.29 -16.75 -23.59
N GLN A 329 -1.64 -17.60 -22.62
CA GLN A 329 -3.00 -17.83 -22.15
C GLN A 329 -3.06 -17.43 -20.68
N GLU A 330 -3.81 -16.38 -20.37
CA GLU A 330 -4.04 -15.98 -18.98
C GLU A 330 -4.78 -17.10 -18.23
N CYS A 331 -4.23 -17.49 -17.07
CA CYS A 331 -4.73 -18.62 -16.29
C CYS A 331 -5.40 -18.20 -14.99
N THR A 332 -5.23 -16.95 -14.57
CA THR A 332 -5.89 -16.38 -13.41
C THR A 332 -7.34 -16.03 -13.73
N LYS A 333 -8.29 -16.67 -13.03
CA LYS A 333 -9.61 -16.08 -12.81
C LYS A 333 -9.51 -15.11 -11.62
N LYS A 334 -10.45 -14.18 -11.53
CA LYS A 334 -10.53 -13.24 -10.40
C LYS A 334 -10.71 -14.05 -9.09
N GLY A 335 -9.80 -13.88 -8.13
CA GLY A 335 -9.78 -14.64 -6.85
C GLY A 335 -8.91 -15.92 -6.82
N ASP A 336 -8.13 -16.22 -7.86
CA ASP A 336 -7.21 -17.37 -7.88
C ASP A 336 -5.83 -17.05 -7.28
N ASN A 337 -5.31 -15.81 -7.45
CA ASN A 337 -4.02 -15.40 -6.90
C ASN A 337 -4.08 -13.96 -6.36
N TYR A 338 -3.63 -13.79 -5.11
CA TYR A 338 -3.83 -12.58 -4.32
C TYR A 338 -2.64 -11.60 -4.41
N ALA A 339 -1.40 -12.10 -4.56
CA ALA A 339 -0.19 -11.26 -4.63
C ALA A 339 0.48 -11.17 -6.02
N THR A 340 0.31 -12.19 -6.88
CA THR A 340 0.95 -12.26 -8.21
C THR A 340 -0.02 -12.80 -9.27
N SER A 341 0.16 -12.45 -10.54
CA SER A 341 -0.67 -13.01 -11.62
C SER A 341 0.04 -14.19 -12.30
N VAL A 342 -0.73 -15.10 -12.88
CA VAL A 342 -0.21 -16.31 -13.51
C VAL A 342 -0.76 -16.48 -14.92
N ALA A 343 0.15 -16.57 -15.88
CA ALA A 343 -0.14 -16.91 -17.26
C ALA A 343 0.42 -18.30 -17.61
N ARG A 344 -0.13 -18.91 -18.65
CA ARG A 344 0.41 -20.12 -19.26
C ARG A 344 0.94 -19.79 -20.63
N VAL A 345 2.18 -20.16 -20.91
CA VAL A 345 2.85 -19.90 -22.18
C VAL A 345 3.00 -21.22 -22.92
N HIS A 346 2.27 -21.37 -24.02
CA HIS A 346 2.41 -22.49 -24.95
C HIS A 346 3.55 -22.17 -25.92
N VAL A 347 4.51 -23.07 -26.06
CA VAL A 347 5.73 -22.84 -26.85
C VAL A 347 5.88 -23.93 -27.89
N ASN A 348 5.90 -23.54 -29.16
CA ASN A 348 6.28 -24.41 -30.28
C ASN A 348 7.72 -24.12 -30.66
N PHE A 349 8.51 -25.17 -30.86
CA PHE A 349 9.93 -25.03 -31.14
C PHE A 349 10.43 -26.13 -32.06
N SER A 350 11.61 -25.89 -32.64
CA SER A 350 12.29 -26.84 -33.51
C SER A 350 13.62 -27.29 -32.88
N ARG A 351 13.98 -28.54 -33.17
CA ARG A 351 15.25 -29.18 -32.79
C ARG A 351 15.79 -29.97 -33.97
N ARG A 352 17.03 -30.47 -33.87
CA ARG A 352 17.66 -31.28 -34.94
C ARG A 352 16.83 -32.50 -35.39
N ARG A 353 15.90 -32.99 -34.55
CA ARG A 353 15.06 -34.16 -34.81
C ARG A 353 13.62 -33.85 -35.24
N GLY A 354 13.24 -32.58 -35.38
CA GLY A 354 11.90 -32.17 -35.77
C GLY A 354 11.32 -31.05 -34.90
N ASN A 355 10.04 -30.76 -35.11
CA ASN A 355 9.29 -29.77 -34.33
C ASN A 355 8.62 -30.43 -33.12
N ASP A 356 8.50 -29.68 -32.03
CA ASP A 356 7.97 -30.13 -30.74
C ASP A 356 7.26 -28.96 -30.02
N ALA A 357 6.57 -29.26 -28.92
CA ALA A 357 5.85 -28.26 -28.13
C ALA A 357 5.99 -28.51 -26.62
N THR A 358 6.01 -27.42 -25.85
CA THR A 358 6.05 -27.43 -24.38
C THR A 358 5.17 -26.32 -23.81
N CYS A 359 4.95 -26.33 -22.49
CA CYS A 359 4.14 -25.36 -21.78
C CYS A 359 4.83 -24.91 -20.50
N TYR A 360 4.80 -23.60 -20.25
CA TYR A 360 5.31 -22.99 -19.01
C TYR A 360 4.19 -22.31 -18.26
N ILE A 361 4.29 -22.31 -16.92
CA ILE A 361 3.53 -21.43 -16.04
C ILE A 361 4.42 -20.23 -15.74
N VAL A 362 3.92 -19.02 -16.01
CA VAL A 362 4.67 -17.79 -15.79
C VAL A 362 3.99 -16.98 -14.71
N LYS A 363 4.68 -16.80 -13.57
CA LYS A 363 4.28 -15.80 -12.57
C LYS A 363 4.82 -14.45 -13.02
N TYR A 364 3.99 -13.41 -12.97
CA TYR A 364 4.38 -12.05 -13.30
C TYR A 364 3.74 -11.03 -12.37
N ASN A 365 4.43 -9.91 -12.12
CA ASN A 365 3.95 -8.83 -11.27
C ASN A 365 3.01 -7.91 -12.07
N PRO A 366 1.68 -7.94 -11.83
CA PRO A 366 0.75 -7.17 -12.65
C PRO A 366 0.69 -5.67 -12.25
N LYS A 367 1.45 -5.24 -11.23
CA LYS A 367 1.45 -3.87 -10.68
C LYS A 367 0.07 -3.35 -10.24
N ARG A 368 -0.75 -4.25 -9.71
CA ARG A 368 -2.14 -3.92 -9.33
C ARG A 368 -2.23 -3.04 -8.08
N PHE A 369 -1.26 -3.14 -7.16
CA PHE A 369 -1.37 -2.46 -5.85
C PHE A 369 -0.06 -1.81 -5.38
N LYS A 370 0.05 -0.49 -5.56
CA LYS A 370 1.24 0.31 -5.19
C LYS A 370 1.68 0.21 -3.72
N PRO A 371 0.77 0.15 -2.71
CA PRO A 371 1.20 0.05 -1.31
C PRO A 371 1.96 -1.24 -0.94
N LEU A 372 1.87 -2.29 -1.77
CA LEU A 372 2.59 -3.56 -1.59
C LEU A 372 3.70 -3.77 -2.63
N GLU A 373 4.15 -2.73 -3.34
CA GLU A 373 5.16 -2.84 -4.39
C GLU A 373 6.49 -3.41 -3.84
N ASN A 374 6.95 -2.90 -2.70
CA ASN A 374 8.15 -3.43 -2.02
C ASN A 374 7.96 -4.89 -1.60
N PHE A 375 6.80 -5.25 -1.03
CA PHE A 375 6.50 -6.63 -0.65
C PHE A 375 6.49 -7.56 -1.87
N SER A 376 5.92 -7.09 -2.97
CA SER A 376 5.85 -7.83 -4.24
C SER A 376 7.25 -8.06 -4.78
N TYR A 377 8.10 -7.04 -4.81
CA TYR A 377 9.48 -7.17 -5.25
C TYR A 377 10.30 -8.13 -4.37
N ILE A 378 10.20 -8.00 -3.04
CA ILE A 378 10.85 -8.93 -2.09
C ILE A 378 10.36 -10.37 -2.29
N SER A 379 9.07 -10.56 -2.58
CA SER A 379 8.48 -11.87 -2.86
C SER A 379 9.12 -12.54 -4.09
N TYR A 380 9.30 -11.80 -5.18
CA TYR A 380 10.02 -12.29 -6.37
C TYR A 380 11.51 -12.57 -6.09
N GLN A 381 12.16 -11.74 -5.27
CA GLN A 381 13.54 -11.98 -4.84
C GLN A 381 13.68 -13.27 -4.01
N LYS A 382 12.72 -13.54 -3.11
CA LYS A 382 12.69 -14.78 -2.33
C LYS A 382 12.53 -16.00 -3.23
N GLU A 383 11.61 -15.98 -4.18
CA GLU A 383 11.46 -17.08 -5.14
C GLU A 383 12.70 -17.23 -6.04
N GLN A 384 13.35 -16.14 -6.45
CA GLN A 384 14.62 -16.21 -7.17
C GLN A 384 15.67 -16.96 -6.36
N VAL A 385 15.87 -16.58 -5.10
CA VAL A 385 16.83 -17.24 -4.20
C VAL A 385 16.45 -18.69 -3.95
N PHE A 386 15.17 -18.99 -3.78
CA PHE A 386 14.70 -20.36 -3.62
C PHE A 386 15.03 -21.23 -4.84
N TYR A 387 14.55 -20.84 -6.02
CA TYR A 387 14.65 -21.66 -7.23
C TYR A 387 16.06 -21.70 -7.83
N GLN A 388 16.85 -20.64 -7.71
CA GLN A 388 18.21 -20.60 -8.28
C GLN A 388 19.28 -21.11 -7.31
N GLN A 389 19.00 -21.19 -6.01
CA GLN A 389 20.01 -21.55 -5.00
C GLN A 389 19.52 -22.60 -4.02
N LEU A 390 18.48 -22.29 -3.22
CA LEU A 390 18.11 -23.12 -2.07
C LEU A 390 17.61 -24.51 -2.50
N VAL A 391 16.80 -24.60 -3.56
CA VAL A 391 16.29 -25.88 -4.07
C VAL A 391 17.42 -26.80 -4.48
N HIS A 392 18.51 -26.28 -5.06
CA HIS A 392 19.67 -27.09 -5.42
C HIS A 392 20.43 -27.60 -4.19
N LEU A 393 20.59 -26.76 -3.16
CA LEU A 393 21.19 -27.17 -1.89
C LEU A 393 20.35 -28.27 -1.21
N ILE A 394 19.03 -28.07 -1.12
CA ILE A 394 18.09 -29.03 -0.53
C ILE A 394 18.08 -30.35 -1.30
N GLN A 395 17.98 -30.30 -2.63
CA GLN A 395 18.03 -31.51 -3.47
C GLN A 395 19.38 -32.23 -3.34
N SER A 396 20.49 -31.50 -3.22
CA SER A 396 21.81 -32.10 -3.02
C SER A 396 21.90 -32.83 -1.68
N GLU A 397 21.36 -32.27 -0.59
CA GLU A 397 21.30 -33.00 0.69
C GLU A 397 20.44 -34.25 0.59
N LEU A 398 19.23 -34.13 0.03
CA LEU A 398 18.33 -35.27 -0.13
C LEU A 398 18.97 -36.37 -0.99
N GLN A 399 19.63 -36.01 -2.09
CA GLN A 399 20.32 -36.97 -2.95
C GLN A 399 21.49 -37.65 -2.23
N ALA A 400 22.27 -36.91 -1.44
CA ALA A 400 23.43 -37.44 -0.72
C ALA A 400 23.03 -38.53 0.30
N ILE A 401 21.79 -38.48 0.80
CA ILE A 401 21.24 -39.44 1.76
C ILE A 401 20.32 -40.48 1.10
N GLY A 402 20.31 -40.55 -0.24
CA GLY A 402 19.52 -41.52 -1.02
C GLY A 402 18.01 -41.24 -1.04
N GLN A 403 17.59 -40.03 -0.67
CA GLN A 403 16.19 -39.60 -0.75
C GLN A 403 15.87 -39.10 -2.16
N THR A 404 14.58 -39.12 -2.51
CA THR A 404 14.10 -38.55 -3.77
C THR A 404 14.22 -37.02 -3.78
N PRO A 405 14.14 -36.33 -4.92
CA PRO A 405 14.08 -34.87 -4.94
C PRO A 405 12.88 -34.34 -4.15
N LEU A 406 13.00 -33.10 -3.66
CA LEU A 406 11.88 -32.35 -3.09
C LEU A 406 10.83 -32.10 -4.19
N LYS A 407 9.55 -32.18 -3.83
CA LYS A 407 8.41 -32.01 -4.75
C LYS A 407 8.07 -30.53 -4.89
N VAL A 408 8.81 -29.87 -5.77
CA VAL A 408 8.58 -28.49 -6.22
C VAL A 408 8.67 -28.42 -7.74
N PRO A 409 7.99 -27.46 -8.42
CA PRO A 409 8.10 -27.30 -9.86
C PRO A 409 9.53 -26.96 -10.27
N GLN A 410 9.95 -27.40 -11.46
CA GLN A 410 11.18 -26.91 -12.05
C GLN A 410 11.04 -25.44 -12.43
N CYS A 411 12.10 -24.66 -12.23
CA CYS A 411 12.19 -23.28 -12.67
C CYS A 411 13.16 -23.18 -13.84
N PHE A 412 12.71 -22.59 -14.95
CA PHE A 412 13.48 -22.50 -16.18
C PHE A 412 14.10 -21.13 -16.39
N TYR A 413 13.47 -20.06 -15.92
CA TYR A 413 13.96 -18.70 -16.09
C TYR A 413 13.37 -17.75 -15.06
N ILE A 414 14.16 -16.78 -14.60
CA ILE A 414 13.71 -15.70 -13.71
C ILE A 414 14.33 -14.39 -14.18
N SER A 415 13.51 -13.35 -14.29
CA SER A 415 13.95 -11.97 -14.47
C SER A 415 13.38 -11.12 -13.35
N LEU A 416 14.25 -10.32 -12.72
CA LEU A 416 13.88 -9.27 -11.77
C LEU A 416 14.12 -7.90 -12.39
N GLU A 417 13.96 -7.79 -13.71
CA GLU A 417 13.94 -6.48 -14.35
C GLU A 417 12.82 -5.67 -13.70
N GLU A 418 13.21 -4.54 -13.12
CA GLU A 418 12.29 -3.65 -12.40
C GLU A 418 11.06 -3.39 -13.28
N ASN A 419 9.88 -3.57 -12.69
CA ASN A 419 8.60 -3.38 -13.37
C ASN A 419 8.24 -4.42 -14.45
N ARG A 420 9.01 -5.51 -14.59
CA ARG A 420 8.79 -6.63 -15.52
C ARG A 420 9.24 -7.97 -14.91
N GLU A 421 9.00 -8.16 -13.61
CA GLU A 421 9.41 -9.37 -12.91
C GLU A 421 8.64 -10.59 -13.45
N VAL A 422 9.37 -11.65 -13.82
CA VAL A 422 8.80 -12.90 -14.34
C VAL A 422 9.53 -14.13 -13.80
N ILE A 423 8.78 -15.20 -13.52
CA ILE A 423 9.29 -16.53 -13.13
C ILE A 423 8.63 -17.57 -14.02
N PHE A 424 9.43 -18.31 -14.79
CA PHE A 424 8.98 -19.41 -15.65
C PHE A 424 9.15 -20.74 -14.93
N LEU A 425 8.01 -21.38 -14.64
CA LEU A 425 7.89 -22.64 -13.92
C LEU A 425 7.31 -23.75 -14.79
N GLU A 426 7.53 -24.98 -14.36
CA GLU A 426 6.94 -26.18 -14.94
C GLU A 426 5.41 -26.18 -14.90
N ASP A 427 4.79 -26.51 -16.04
CA ASP A 427 3.35 -26.78 -16.10
C ASP A 427 3.01 -28.21 -15.66
N LEU A 428 2.61 -28.33 -14.41
CA LEU A 428 2.31 -29.61 -13.76
C LEU A 428 0.97 -30.22 -14.17
N ARG A 429 0.11 -29.49 -14.90
CA ARG A 429 -1.20 -30.02 -15.34
C ARG A 429 -1.03 -31.19 -16.29
N ALA A 430 -0.01 -31.14 -17.17
CA ALA A 430 0.31 -32.23 -18.08
C ALA A 430 0.73 -33.51 -17.35
N LYS A 431 1.21 -33.39 -16.10
CA LYS A 431 1.56 -34.51 -15.22
C LYS A 431 0.37 -34.99 -14.35
N GLY A 432 -0.83 -34.44 -14.56
CA GLY A 432 -2.04 -34.83 -13.84
C GLY A 432 -2.18 -34.21 -12.45
N PHE A 433 -1.40 -33.17 -12.13
CA PHE A 433 -1.56 -32.42 -10.90
C PHE A 433 -2.72 -31.41 -11.02
N LYS A 434 -3.52 -31.30 -9.97
CA LYS A 434 -4.62 -30.35 -9.85
C LYS A 434 -4.66 -29.74 -8.44
N MET A 435 -5.12 -28.49 -8.36
CA MET A 435 -5.33 -27.80 -7.09
C MET A 435 -6.51 -28.43 -6.35
N PHE A 436 -6.41 -28.53 -5.03
CA PHE A 436 -7.51 -28.99 -4.18
C PHE A 436 -8.50 -27.84 -3.93
N ASP A 437 -9.78 -28.17 -3.81
CA ASP A 437 -10.81 -27.16 -3.54
C ASP A 437 -10.69 -26.66 -2.09
N ARG A 438 -10.21 -25.41 -1.93
CA ARG A 438 -10.01 -24.78 -0.62
C ARG A 438 -11.26 -24.74 0.27
N LYS A 439 -12.45 -24.79 -0.32
CA LYS A 439 -13.72 -24.77 0.42
C LYS A 439 -14.06 -26.10 1.09
N LYS A 440 -13.52 -27.21 0.59
CA LYS A 440 -13.75 -28.54 1.18
C LYS A 440 -12.92 -28.81 2.43
N GLY A 441 -11.77 -28.15 2.53
CA GLY A 441 -10.75 -28.51 3.50
C GLY A 441 -10.09 -29.85 3.24
N MET A 442 -8.80 -29.93 3.51
CA MET A 442 -8.05 -31.16 3.29
C MET A 442 -8.48 -32.24 4.27
N ASP A 443 -8.68 -33.45 3.76
CA ASP A 443 -8.84 -34.65 4.56
C ASP A 443 -7.47 -35.21 5.01
N VAL A 444 -7.51 -36.29 5.79
CA VAL A 444 -6.31 -36.95 6.32
C VAL A 444 -5.33 -37.37 5.22
N ALA A 445 -5.81 -37.86 4.08
CA ALA A 445 -4.95 -38.35 3.00
C ALA A 445 -4.21 -37.19 2.31
N HIS A 446 -4.88 -36.07 2.06
CA HIS A 446 -4.26 -34.87 1.52
C HIS A 446 -3.28 -34.25 2.51
N THR A 447 -3.70 -34.04 3.76
CA THR A 447 -2.87 -33.45 4.80
C THR A 447 -1.61 -34.25 5.05
N LYS A 448 -1.70 -35.59 5.07
CA LYS A 448 -0.56 -36.47 5.23
C LYS A 448 0.54 -36.17 4.18
N LEU A 449 0.19 -36.10 2.91
CA LEU A 449 1.17 -35.85 1.84
C LEU A 449 1.86 -34.49 2.00
N VAL A 450 1.10 -33.44 2.34
CA VAL A 450 1.67 -32.09 2.56
C VAL A 450 2.62 -32.10 3.76
N LEU A 451 2.24 -32.73 4.88
CA LEU A 451 3.07 -32.81 6.07
C LEU A 451 4.35 -33.61 5.86
N GLU A 452 4.27 -34.72 5.11
CA GLU A 452 5.45 -35.51 4.73
C GLU A 452 6.42 -34.65 3.93
N GLU A 453 5.95 -33.93 2.91
CA GLU A 453 6.83 -33.12 2.06
C GLU A 453 7.37 -31.87 2.78
N LEU A 454 6.57 -31.20 3.62
CA LEU A 454 7.04 -30.13 4.51
C LEU A 454 8.09 -30.65 5.50
N ALA A 455 7.89 -31.83 6.09
CA ALA A 455 8.89 -32.44 6.98
C ALA A 455 10.21 -32.70 6.25
N ARG A 456 10.16 -33.13 4.98
CA ARG A 456 11.35 -33.33 4.15
C ARG A 456 12.07 -32.02 3.84
N LEU A 457 11.34 -30.94 3.50
CA LEU A 457 11.92 -29.60 3.32
C LEU A 457 12.64 -29.14 4.59
N HIS A 458 11.93 -29.19 5.73
CA HIS A 458 12.47 -28.76 7.02
C HIS A 458 13.68 -29.59 7.43
N ALA A 459 13.60 -30.93 7.37
CA ALA A 459 14.70 -31.81 7.74
C ALA A 459 15.92 -31.66 6.82
N ALA A 460 15.73 -31.51 5.51
CA ALA A 460 16.84 -31.25 4.59
C ALA A 460 17.54 -29.90 4.90
N SER A 461 16.77 -28.86 5.23
CA SER A 461 17.34 -27.57 5.64
C SER A 461 18.07 -27.65 6.99
N TYR A 462 17.60 -28.51 7.90
CA TYR A 462 18.30 -28.79 9.16
C TYR A 462 19.62 -29.51 8.92
N LEU A 463 19.66 -30.50 8.02
CA LEU A 463 20.91 -31.17 7.62
C LEU A 463 21.91 -30.19 6.99
N LEU A 464 21.44 -29.23 6.21
CA LEU A 464 22.28 -28.17 5.63
C LEU A 464 23.02 -27.35 6.70
N LYS A 465 22.52 -27.25 7.94
CA LYS A 465 23.17 -26.48 9.01
C LYS A 465 24.59 -26.95 9.33
N ALA A 466 24.92 -28.22 9.09
CA ALA A 466 26.28 -28.72 9.26
C ALA A 466 27.29 -28.10 8.27
N LYS A 467 26.80 -27.64 7.12
CA LYS A 467 27.60 -27.05 6.03
C LYS A 467 27.44 -25.53 5.94
N ILE A 468 26.24 -25.04 6.21
CA ILE A 468 25.87 -23.63 6.20
C ILE A 468 25.13 -23.38 7.51
N PRO A 469 25.83 -23.02 8.60
CA PRO A 469 25.25 -22.91 9.94
C PRO A 469 24.01 -22.01 10.01
N ASP A 470 24.01 -20.91 9.26
CA ASP A 470 22.86 -20.02 9.13
C ASP A 470 22.59 -19.70 7.64
N LEU A 471 21.44 -20.16 7.14
CA LEU A 471 21.02 -19.90 5.76
C LEU A 471 20.66 -18.44 5.56
N ALA A 472 20.15 -17.75 6.59
CA ALA A 472 19.82 -16.34 6.53
C ALA A 472 21.06 -15.44 6.55
N GLU A 473 22.18 -15.88 7.14
CA GLU A 473 23.47 -15.18 6.94
C GLU A 473 23.98 -15.32 5.50
N LYS A 474 23.84 -16.51 4.91
CA LYS A 474 24.24 -16.77 3.51
C LYS A 474 23.31 -16.07 2.51
N CYS A 475 22.02 -16.04 2.81
CA CYS A 475 20.96 -15.48 1.99
C CYS A 475 20.12 -14.51 2.85
N PRO A 476 20.57 -13.25 3.03
CA PRO A 476 19.93 -12.26 3.92
C PRO A 476 18.44 -12.02 3.66
N ILE A 477 17.99 -12.25 2.42
CA ILE A 477 16.56 -12.17 2.06
C ILE A 477 15.68 -13.12 2.89
N LEU A 478 16.23 -14.20 3.45
CA LEU A 478 15.51 -15.15 4.30
C LEU A 478 15.21 -14.61 5.70
N SER A 479 15.85 -13.50 6.10
CA SER A 479 15.50 -12.75 7.32
C SER A 479 14.33 -11.80 7.12
N LEU A 480 13.94 -11.54 5.86
CA LEU A 480 12.79 -10.69 5.57
C LEU A 480 11.49 -11.49 5.66
N ASP A 481 10.42 -10.87 6.12
CA ASP A 481 9.08 -11.42 6.24
C ASP A 481 8.03 -10.30 6.04
N TYR A 482 6.79 -10.52 6.48
CA TYR A 482 5.69 -9.57 6.35
C TYR A 482 5.91 -8.21 7.04
N PHE A 483 6.84 -8.11 7.99
CA PHE A 483 6.95 -6.95 8.88
C PHE A 483 8.18 -6.09 8.61
N ASN A 484 9.19 -6.63 7.94
CA ASN A 484 10.49 -5.98 7.82
C ASN A 484 11.00 -5.87 6.37
N TYR A 485 10.11 -5.99 5.38
CA TYR A 485 10.43 -5.80 3.96
C TYR A 485 10.60 -4.32 3.55
N GLY A 486 10.27 -3.36 4.43
CA GLY A 486 10.39 -1.92 4.19
C GLY A 486 9.89 -1.09 5.38
N ASP A 487 10.10 0.23 5.34
CA ASP A 487 9.86 1.15 6.47
C ASP A 487 8.42 1.12 7.01
N ASP A 488 7.44 0.89 6.14
CA ASP A 488 6.01 0.87 6.50
C ASP A 488 5.44 -0.55 6.73
N ALA A 489 6.23 -1.61 6.55
CA ALA A 489 5.76 -3.00 6.50
C ALA A 489 5.02 -3.44 7.78
N THR A 490 5.59 -3.20 8.97
CA THR A 490 4.92 -3.47 10.25
C THR A 490 3.60 -2.71 10.38
N GLN A 491 3.54 -1.45 9.94
CA GLN A 491 2.32 -0.63 10.01
C GLN A 491 1.24 -1.16 9.06
N THR A 492 1.63 -1.53 7.83
CA THR A 492 0.72 -2.14 6.84
C THR A 492 0.10 -3.43 7.39
N MET A 493 0.92 -4.34 7.93
CA MET A 493 0.43 -5.58 8.50
C MET A 493 -0.43 -5.36 9.75
N GLN A 494 -0.07 -4.39 10.60
CA GLN A 494 -0.91 -4.01 11.73
C GLN A 494 -2.27 -3.48 11.26
N GLY A 495 -2.32 -2.72 10.17
CA GLY A 495 -3.56 -2.30 9.52
C GLY A 495 -4.41 -3.47 9.05
N ILE A 496 -3.80 -4.46 8.38
CA ILE A 496 -4.47 -5.68 7.94
C ILE A 496 -5.10 -6.42 9.13
N PHE A 497 -4.33 -6.67 10.20
CA PHE A 497 -4.87 -7.35 11.38
C PHE A 497 -5.97 -6.55 12.06
N THR A 498 -5.82 -5.23 12.17
CA THR A 498 -6.84 -4.35 12.77
C THR A 498 -8.17 -4.47 12.02
N ASN A 499 -8.11 -4.42 10.68
CA ASN A 499 -9.28 -4.55 9.82
C ASN A 499 -9.93 -5.93 9.92
N GLN A 500 -9.12 -7.00 9.88
CA GLN A 500 -9.65 -8.36 10.02
C GLN A 500 -10.27 -8.58 11.40
N ILE A 501 -9.68 -8.04 12.46
CA ILE A 501 -10.26 -8.09 13.81
C ILE A 501 -11.63 -7.42 13.86
N ASP A 502 -11.81 -6.27 13.19
CA ASP A 502 -13.12 -5.60 13.13
C ASP A 502 -14.17 -6.40 12.36
N ILE A 503 -13.80 -6.95 11.19
CA ILE A 503 -14.68 -7.83 10.41
C ILE A 503 -15.13 -9.02 11.27
N VAL A 504 -14.17 -9.69 11.89
CA VAL A 504 -14.42 -10.88 12.70
C VAL A 504 -15.24 -10.56 13.94
N LYS A 505 -14.98 -9.43 14.61
CA LYS A 505 -15.80 -9.00 15.74
C LYS A 505 -17.27 -8.82 15.34
N GLU A 506 -17.51 -8.17 14.20
CA GLU A 506 -18.88 -8.00 13.69
C GLU A 506 -19.51 -9.34 13.29
N MET A 507 -18.72 -10.29 12.78
CA MET A 507 -19.17 -11.67 12.56
C MET A 507 -19.62 -12.34 13.84
N LEU A 508 -18.82 -12.25 14.91
CA LEU A 508 -19.12 -12.89 16.18
C LEU A 508 -20.36 -12.27 16.85
N ASN A 509 -20.56 -10.95 16.73
CA ASN A 509 -21.77 -10.28 17.20
C ASN A 509 -23.05 -10.89 16.60
N GLN A 510 -23.02 -11.28 15.32
CA GLN A 510 -24.19 -11.85 14.63
C GLN A 510 -24.41 -13.32 14.97
N VAL A 511 -23.33 -14.09 15.12
CA VAL A 511 -23.40 -15.51 15.49
C VAL A 511 -23.83 -15.67 16.95
N GLY A 512 -23.33 -14.81 17.84
CA GLY A 512 -23.53 -14.89 19.28
C GLY A 512 -22.76 -16.03 19.95
N GLY A 513 -22.58 -15.95 21.27
CA GLY A 513 -21.96 -17.01 22.08
C GLY A 513 -20.42 -17.01 22.12
N TYR A 514 -19.77 -15.99 21.56
CA TYR A 514 -18.31 -15.86 21.51
C TYR A 514 -17.78 -14.63 22.27
N ASP A 515 -18.45 -14.20 23.34
CA ASP A 515 -18.10 -12.99 24.12
C ASP A 515 -16.62 -12.97 24.59
N VAL A 516 -16.07 -14.13 24.95
CA VAL A 516 -14.67 -14.25 25.39
C VAL A 516 -13.70 -13.95 24.23
N VAL A 517 -14.03 -14.41 23.03
CA VAL A 517 -13.25 -14.17 21.81
C VAL A 517 -13.33 -12.70 21.42
N GLU A 518 -14.52 -12.11 21.43
CA GLU A 518 -14.71 -10.68 21.14
C GLU A 518 -13.88 -9.80 22.09
N ASN A 519 -13.88 -10.12 23.39
CA ASN A 519 -13.05 -9.41 24.36
C ASN A 519 -11.56 -9.56 24.06
N TRP A 520 -11.11 -10.76 23.67
CA TRP A 520 -9.72 -10.98 23.27
C TRP A 520 -9.35 -10.19 22.01
N LEU A 521 -10.23 -10.18 21.01
CA LEU A 521 -10.08 -9.42 19.77
C LEU A 521 -9.96 -7.91 20.04
N VAL A 522 -10.84 -7.36 20.88
CA VAL A 522 -10.80 -5.94 21.27
C VAL A 522 -9.51 -5.60 22.01
N ARG A 523 -9.06 -6.44 22.95
CA ARG A 523 -7.81 -6.22 23.71
C ARG A 523 -6.57 -6.27 22.83
N ASN A 524 -6.57 -7.11 21.79
CA ASN A 524 -5.42 -7.32 20.92
C ASN A 524 -5.51 -6.60 19.56
N LYS A 525 -6.54 -5.77 19.35
CA LYS A 525 -6.80 -5.08 18.09
C LYS A 525 -5.57 -4.34 17.53
N THR A 526 -4.81 -3.67 18.40
CA THR A 526 -3.62 -2.88 18.02
C THR A 526 -2.30 -3.64 18.21
N ARG A 527 -2.35 -4.96 18.48
CA ARG A 527 -1.19 -5.80 18.82
C ARG A 527 -0.96 -6.95 17.84
N GLY A 528 -1.69 -6.99 16.73
CA GLY A 528 -1.60 -8.06 15.74
C GLY A 528 -0.18 -8.26 15.20
N SER A 529 0.51 -7.17 14.82
CA SER A 529 1.89 -7.24 14.36
C SER A 529 2.86 -7.66 15.46
N GLU A 530 2.72 -7.07 16.65
CA GLU A 530 3.53 -7.43 17.84
C GLU A 530 3.42 -8.93 18.15
N ILE A 531 2.21 -9.47 18.21
CA ILE A 531 1.96 -10.91 18.46
C ILE A 531 2.61 -11.73 17.35
N MET A 532 2.39 -11.37 16.09
CA MET A 532 2.93 -12.13 14.96
C MET A 532 4.46 -12.13 14.93
N GLU A 533 5.10 -10.97 15.07
CA GLU A 533 6.57 -10.82 15.11
C GLU A 533 7.18 -11.65 16.25
N ASN A 534 6.55 -11.69 17.42
CA ASN A 534 7.01 -12.53 18.54
C ASN A 534 7.00 -14.03 18.18
N HIS A 535 6.01 -14.50 17.41
CA HIS A 535 5.95 -15.89 16.95
C HIS A 535 6.92 -16.21 15.81
N LEU A 536 7.44 -15.19 15.12
CA LEU A 536 8.44 -15.32 14.07
C LEU A 536 9.88 -15.34 14.60
N GLN A 537 10.08 -15.09 15.90
CA GLN A 537 11.40 -15.17 16.51
C GLN A 537 12.02 -16.57 16.36
N ARG A 538 13.30 -16.60 16.03
CA ARG A 538 14.05 -17.83 15.75
C ARG A 538 14.42 -18.54 17.04
N PHE A 539 14.03 -19.82 17.14
CA PHE A 539 14.43 -20.71 18.23
C PHE A 539 15.33 -21.81 17.66
N PRO A 540 16.63 -21.87 18.01
CA PRO A 540 17.60 -22.74 17.35
C PRO A 540 17.19 -24.21 17.20
N LEU A 541 16.42 -24.72 18.16
CA LEU A 541 15.92 -26.10 18.19
C LEU A 541 14.99 -26.45 17.02
N PHE A 542 14.17 -25.49 16.58
CA PHE A 542 13.13 -25.66 15.57
C PHE A 542 13.37 -24.83 14.31
N ASP A 543 14.49 -24.11 14.28
CA ASP A 543 14.87 -23.17 13.24
C ASP A 543 15.25 -23.93 11.95
N VAL A 544 14.50 -23.71 10.88
CA VAL A 544 14.62 -24.38 9.58
C VAL A 544 14.21 -23.41 8.47
N LEU A 545 14.45 -23.79 7.21
CA LEU A 545 13.85 -23.08 6.07
C LEU A 545 12.37 -23.46 5.99
N CYS A 546 11.50 -22.55 6.40
CA CYS A 546 10.05 -22.69 6.26
C CYS A 546 9.60 -22.27 4.85
N HIS A 547 8.53 -22.90 4.38
CA HIS A 547 7.78 -22.45 3.21
C HIS A 547 7.21 -21.06 3.43
N GLY A 548 6.65 -20.81 4.63
CA GLY A 548 6.21 -19.50 5.09
C GLY A 548 4.83 -19.04 4.59
N ASP A 549 4.26 -19.76 3.62
CA ASP A 549 2.94 -19.52 3.01
C ASP A 549 2.26 -20.85 2.61
N CYS A 550 2.37 -21.90 3.44
CA CYS A 550 1.85 -23.22 3.08
C CYS A 550 0.37 -23.37 3.44
N TRP A 551 -0.49 -23.27 2.43
CA TRP A 551 -1.94 -23.49 2.55
C TRP A 551 -2.51 -24.14 1.27
N THR A 552 -3.78 -24.50 1.26
CA THR A 552 -4.41 -25.30 0.19
C THR A 552 -4.16 -24.79 -1.24
N ASN A 553 -4.14 -23.47 -1.48
CA ASN A 553 -3.90 -22.93 -2.82
C ASN A 553 -2.45 -23.03 -3.28
N ASN A 554 -1.50 -23.21 -2.36
CA ASN A 554 -0.07 -23.31 -2.65
C ASN A 554 0.38 -24.78 -2.72
N VAL A 555 -0.55 -25.72 -2.90
CA VAL A 555 -0.26 -27.14 -3.10
C VAL A 555 -1.07 -27.73 -4.25
N LEU A 556 -0.44 -28.59 -5.06
CA LEU A 556 -1.12 -29.40 -6.07
C LEU A 556 -1.06 -30.87 -5.70
N PHE A 557 -2.09 -31.62 -6.09
CA PHE A 557 -2.16 -33.06 -5.87
C PHE A 557 -2.33 -33.81 -7.17
N ARG A 558 -1.71 -34.98 -7.26
CA ARG A 558 -1.98 -35.99 -8.29
C ARG A 558 -2.75 -37.14 -7.68
N TYR A 559 -3.67 -37.71 -8.44
CA TYR A 559 -4.64 -38.68 -7.94
C TYR A 559 -4.55 -40.01 -8.69
N LYS A 560 -4.85 -41.08 -7.98
CA LYS A 560 -5.11 -42.40 -8.54
C LYS A 560 -6.39 -42.93 -7.91
N ASP A 561 -7.38 -43.25 -8.73
CA ASP A 561 -8.69 -43.74 -8.27
C ASP A 561 -9.32 -42.81 -7.21
N ASP A 562 -9.27 -41.49 -7.47
CA ASP A 562 -9.71 -40.39 -6.59
C ASP A 562 -9.00 -40.26 -5.23
N VAL A 563 -7.97 -41.07 -4.97
CA VAL A 563 -7.09 -40.94 -3.79
C VAL A 563 -5.88 -40.08 -4.16
N PRO A 564 -5.51 -39.05 -3.37
CA PRO A 564 -4.29 -38.29 -3.61
C PRO A 564 -3.08 -39.20 -3.36
N VAL A 565 -2.14 -39.21 -4.30
CA VAL A 565 -0.94 -40.08 -4.26
C VAL A 565 0.38 -39.32 -4.31
N GLU A 566 0.35 -38.04 -4.67
CA GLU A 566 1.54 -37.19 -4.72
C GLU A 566 1.14 -35.73 -4.54
N VAL A 567 1.99 -34.97 -3.86
CA VAL A 567 1.85 -33.52 -3.65
C VAL A 567 2.96 -32.77 -4.39
N MET A 568 2.70 -31.53 -4.75
CA MET A 568 3.71 -30.55 -5.15
C MET A 568 3.52 -29.26 -4.35
N LEU A 569 4.57 -28.77 -3.71
CA LEU A 569 4.58 -27.46 -3.04
C LEU A 569 4.85 -26.36 -4.08
N LEU A 570 4.08 -25.28 -4.01
CA LEU A 570 4.17 -24.12 -4.91
C LEU A 570 4.41 -22.85 -4.08
N ASP A 571 4.89 -21.80 -4.74
CA ASP A 571 4.87 -20.43 -4.22
C ASP A 571 5.68 -20.20 -2.93
N PHE A 572 7.00 -20.15 -3.09
CA PHE A 572 7.94 -19.89 -2.00
C PHE A 572 8.17 -18.38 -1.74
N GLN A 573 7.19 -17.54 -2.09
CA GLN A 573 7.28 -16.08 -1.98
C GLN A 573 7.53 -15.57 -0.56
N LEU A 574 7.21 -16.36 0.46
CA LEU A 574 7.45 -16.03 1.88
C LEU A 574 8.42 -16.96 2.58
N CYS A 575 9.22 -17.70 1.81
CA CYS A 575 10.20 -18.61 2.40
C CYS A 575 11.17 -17.82 3.27
N ARG A 576 11.41 -18.34 4.48
CA ARG A 576 12.18 -17.65 5.52
C ARG A 576 12.73 -18.67 6.50
N GLN A 577 13.73 -18.25 7.26
CA GLN A 577 14.26 -19.07 8.32
C GLN A 577 13.49 -18.80 9.62
N ALA A 578 12.73 -19.79 10.10
CA ALA A 578 11.81 -19.64 11.23
C ALA A 578 11.59 -20.99 11.94
N SER A 579 10.77 -20.99 13.00
CA SER A 579 10.33 -22.24 13.63
C SER A 579 9.46 -23.05 12.67
N LEU A 580 9.77 -24.33 12.49
CA LEU A 580 8.99 -25.27 11.68
C LEU A 580 7.49 -25.32 12.04
N ALA A 581 7.15 -24.98 13.28
CA ALA A 581 5.77 -25.00 13.76
C ALA A 581 4.94 -23.85 13.20
N THR A 582 5.55 -22.81 12.65
CA THR A 582 4.84 -21.73 11.95
C THR A 582 4.13 -22.27 10.70
N ASP A 583 4.82 -23.06 9.87
CA ASP A 583 4.21 -23.73 8.71
C ASP A 583 3.13 -24.73 9.13
N LEU A 584 3.37 -25.52 10.19
CA LEU A 584 2.39 -26.48 10.71
C LEU A 584 1.13 -25.78 11.21
N SER A 585 1.29 -24.72 12.00
CA SER A 585 0.19 -23.95 12.55
C SER A 585 -0.58 -23.23 11.46
N PHE A 586 0.11 -22.63 10.49
CA PHE A 586 -0.51 -22.03 9.30
C PHE A 586 -1.37 -23.06 8.57
N LEU A 587 -0.76 -24.15 8.11
CA LEU A 587 -1.43 -25.16 7.29
C LEU A 587 -2.67 -25.73 7.99
N LEU A 588 -2.51 -26.18 9.23
CA LEU A 588 -3.58 -26.89 9.94
C LEU A 588 -4.79 -25.98 10.23
N HIS A 589 -4.58 -24.71 10.57
CA HIS A 589 -5.69 -23.80 10.90
C HIS A 589 -6.36 -23.16 9.67
N THR A 590 -5.62 -23.02 8.57
CA THR A 590 -6.12 -22.36 7.35
C THR A 590 -6.61 -23.32 6.27
N SER A 591 -6.26 -24.60 6.34
CA SER A 591 -6.47 -25.55 5.23
C SER A 591 -7.33 -26.76 5.59
N LEU A 592 -7.59 -27.03 6.87
CA LEU A 592 -8.41 -28.16 7.34
C LEU A 592 -9.73 -27.70 7.96
N GLU A 593 -10.72 -28.59 7.97
CA GLU A 593 -11.87 -28.45 8.87
C GLU A 593 -11.46 -28.73 10.32
N GLY A 594 -12.06 -28.00 11.27
CA GLY A 594 -11.73 -28.12 12.69
C GLY A 594 -11.97 -29.51 13.26
N GLN A 595 -13.00 -30.23 12.79
CA GLN A 595 -13.25 -31.61 13.23
C GLN A 595 -12.12 -32.57 12.83
N VAL A 596 -11.60 -32.45 11.62
CA VAL A 596 -10.48 -33.28 11.12
C VAL A 596 -9.21 -32.90 11.87
N ARG A 597 -8.92 -31.60 11.97
CA ARG A 597 -7.75 -31.11 12.71
C ARG A 597 -7.76 -31.61 14.15
N LYS A 598 -8.87 -31.44 14.88
CA LYS A 598 -8.98 -31.84 16.29
C LYS A 598 -8.86 -33.35 16.50
N ALA A 599 -9.51 -34.16 15.65
CA ALA A 599 -9.47 -35.60 15.76
C ALA A 599 -8.08 -36.19 15.44
N GLU A 600 -7.37 -35.60 14.48
CA GLU A 600 -6.18 -36.18 13.87
C GLU A 600 -4.89 -35.43 14.21
N LEU A 601 -4.94 -34.37 15.03
CA LEU A 601 -3.79 -33.52 15.36
C LEU A 601 -2.56 -34.33 15.79
N GLU A 602 -2.76 -35.28 16.71
CA GLU A 602 -1.69 -36.12 17.22
C GLU A 602 -1.08 -37.02 16.12
N ALA A 603 -1.92 -37.60 15.26
CA ALA A 603 -1.47 -38.38 14.12
C ALA A 603 -0.71 -37.54 13.09
N PHE A 604 -1.16 -36.31 12.83
CA PHE A 604 -0.50 -35.36 11.94
C PHE A 604 0.89 -34.96 12.44
N LEU A 605 1.01 -34.61 13.73
CA LEU A 605 2.31 -34.29 14.33
C LEU A 605 3.23 -35.52 14.34
N ASP A 606 2.69 -36.72 14.56
CA ASP A 606 3.47 -37.96 14.51
C ASP A 606 3.93 -38.32 13.07
N ILE A 607 3.12 -38.06 12.05
CA ILE A 607 3.50 -38.20 10.62
C ILE A 607 4.66 -37.26 10.30
N TYR A 608 4.52 -35.98 10.65
CA TYR A 608 5.55 -34.98 10.43
C TYR A 608 6.86 -35.37 11.14
N PHE A 609 6.77 -35.71 12.43
CA PHE A 609 7.91 -36.12 13.25
C PHE A 609 8.63 -37.34 12.66
N SER A 610 7.87 -38.38 12.30
CA SER A 610 8.43 -39.64 11.80
C SER A 610 9.11 -39.45 10.45
N THR A 611 8.57 -38.57 9.60
CA THR A 611 9.18 -38.21 8.32
C THR A 611 10.46 -37.41 8.50
N PHE A 612 10.45 -36.41 9.40
CA PHE A 612 11.64 -35.63 9.73
C PHE A 612 12.75 -36.54 10.28
N LEU A 613 12.41 -37.43 11.22
CA LEU A 613 13.32 -38.42 11.79
C LEU A 613 13.91 -39.33 10.71
N GLY A 614 13.10 -39.84 9.79
CA GLY A 614 13.59 -40.70 8.71
C GLY A 614 14.61 -40.00 7.81
N VAL A 615 14.45 -38.70 7.56
CA VAL A 615 15.42 -37.89 6.81
C VAL A 615 16.70 -37.66 7.60
N THR A 616 16.62 -37.33 8.89
CA THR A 616 17.82 -37.10 9.72
C THR A 616 18.60 -38.38 10.00
N GLU A 617 17.93 -39.51 10.24
CA GLU A 617 18.55 -40.82 10.37
C GLU A 617 19.29 -41.24 9.10
N ALA A 618 18.67 -41.04 7.92
CA ALA A 618 19.33 -41.26 6.64
C ALA A 618 20.57 -40.37 6.45
N GLY A 619 20.50 -39.13 6.94
CA GLY A 619 21.64 -38.20 7.02
C GLY A 619 22.64 -38.49 8.14
N LYS A 620 22.41 -39.50 8.97
CA LYS A 620 23.22 -39.84 10.17
C LYS A 620 23.38 -38.65 11.12
N THR A 621 22.36 -37.80 11.20
CA THR A 621 22.31 -36.64 12.08
C THR A 621 21.31 -36.91 13.20
N ALA A 622 21.64 -36.52 14.42
CA ALA A 622 20.73 -36.66 15.55
C ALA A 622 19.45 -35.84 15.34
N MET A 623 18.33 -36.37 15.80
CA MET A 623 17.08 -35.62 15.84
C MET A 623 17.23 -34.43 16.79
N PRO A 624 16.91 -33.19 16.36
CA PRO A 624 17.09 -32.02 17.20
C PRO A 624 16.14 -32.01 18.41
N PHE A 625 14.92 -32.53 18.26
CA PHE A 625 13.86 -32.47 19.26
C PHE A 625 13.10 -33.79 19.39
N SER A 626 12.42 -33.98 20.52
CA SER A 626 11.52 -35.09 20.81
C SER A 626 10.10 -34.84 20.30
N ARG A 627 9.26 -35.89 20.26
CA ARG A 627 7.82 -35.77 19.93
C ARG A 627 7.10 -34.81 20.88
N GLN A 628 7.47 -34.81 22.15
CA GLN A 628 6.86 -33.93 23.15
C GLN A 628 7.24 -32.46 22.91
N GLU A 629 8.50 -32.19 22.56
CA GLU A 629 8.96 -30.84 22.21
C GLU A 629 8.29 -30.32 20.94
N LEU A 630 8.10 -31.15 19.91
CA LEU A 630 7.34 -30.78 18.71
C LEU A 630 5.89 -30.39 19.07
N ARG A 631 5.20 -31.21 19.87
CA ARG A 631 3.84 -30.92 20.33
C ARG A 631 3.77 -29.60 21.09
N GLN A 632 4.73 -29.37 21.98
CA GLN A 632 4.79 -28.14 22.74
C GLN A 632 5.06 -26.93 21.84
N GLU A 633 5.96 -27.06 20.87
CA GLU A 633 6.25 -25.97 19.94
C GLU A 633 5.07 -25.66 19.01
N TYR A 634 4.35 -26.67 18.55
CA TYR A 634 3.07 -26.45 17.85
C TYR A 634 2.08 -25.66 18.71
N LYS A 635 1.92 -26.04 19.99
CA LYS A 635 1.07 -25.31 20.94
C LYS A 635 1.53 -23.87 21.15
N ASN A 636 2.84 -23.64 21.19
CA ASN A 636 3.42 -22.30 21.32
C ASN A 636 3.10 -21.40 20.11
N ARG A 637 2.68 -21.95 18.97
CA ARG A 637 2.34 -21.22 17.73
C ARG A 637 0.84 -21.19 17.43
N LEU A 638 -0.02 -21.50 18.40
CA LEU A 638 -1.47 -21.44 18.19
C LEU A 638 -1.97 -20.02 17.90
N GLU A 639 -1.44 -19.00 18.59
CA GLU A 639 -1.76 -17.59 18.31
C GLU A 639 -1.36 -17.16 16.89
N TYR A 640 -0.23 -17.66 16.38
CA TYR A 640 0.19 -17.46 14.98
C TYR A 640 -0.86 -18.05 14.02
N GLY A 641 -1.28 -19.29 14.27
CA GLY A 641 -2.32 -19.97 13.50
C GLY A 641 -3.67 -19.27 13.56
N LEU A 642 -4.04 -18.73 14.73
CA LEU A 642 -5.23 -17.91 14.92
C LEU A 642 -5.18 -16.66 14.04
N LEU A 643 -4.12 -15.85 14.13
CA LEU A 643 -3.99 -14.63 13.34
C LEU A 643 -3.99 -14.91 11.83
N MET A 644 -3.29 -15.95 11.37
CA MET A 644 -3.34 -16.36 9.96
C MET A 644 -4.73 -16.82 9.54
N SER A 645 -5.48 -17.47 10.44
CA SER A 645 -6.86 -17.87 10.18
C SER A 645 -7.81 -16.70 10.07
N LEU A 646 -7.62 -15.63 10.85
CA LEU A 646 -8.43 -14.40 10.71
C LEU A 646 -8.31 -13.80 9.31
N VAL A 647 -7.15 -13.96 8.66
CA VAL A 647 -6.92 -13.50 7.29
C VAL A 647 -7.44 -14.53 6.28
N VAL A 648 -6.91 -15.76 6.32
CA VAL A 648 -7.12 -16.75 5.25
C VAL A 648 -8.51 -17.36 5.28
N ASN A 649 -9.08 -17.66 6.45
CA ASN A 649 -10.39 -18.31 6.48
C ASN A 649 -11.51 -17.32 6.10
N VAL A 650 -11.38 -16.02 6.40
CA VAL A 650 -12.32 -15.00 5.87
C VAL A 650 -12.31 -15.02 4.33
N LEU A 651 -11.12 -15.11 3.71
CA LEU A 651 -10.99 -15.26 2.25
C LEU A 651 -11.63 -16.57 1.71
N VAL A 652 -11.56 -17.66 2.48
CA VAL A 652 -12.18 -18.94 2.09
C VAL A 652 -13.71 -18.90 2.17
N LEU A 653 -14.26 -18.16 3.15
CA LEU A 653 -15.70 -18.12 3.42
C LEU A 653 -16.50 -17.26 2.43
N CYS A 654 -15.87 -16.30 1.75
CA CYS A 654 -16.53 -15.45 0.77
C CYS A 654 -16.68 -16.17 -0.59
N ASP A 655 -17.93 -16.33 -1.07
CA ASP A 655 -18.27 -16.90 -2.39
C ASP A 655 -18.04 -15.87 -3.52
N GLY A 656 -16.79 -15.42 -3.69
CA GLY A 656 -16.38 -14.51 -4.77
C GLY A 656 -15.96 -13.12 -4.28
N GLU A 657 -14.89 -12.64 -4.92
CA GLU A 657 -14.42 -11.26 -5.01
C GLU A 657 -14.64 -10.37 -3.78
N ILE A 658 -13.83 -10.55 -2.73
CA ILE A 658 -13.32 -9.36 -2.06
C ILE A 658 -12.28 -8.79 -3.02
N ASN A 659 -12.70 -7.84 -3.84
CA ASN A 659 -11.80 -6.99 -4.58
C ASN A 659 -10.97 -6.23 -3.53
N GLU A 660 -9.64 -6.34 -3.53
CA GLU A 660 -8.81 -5.35 -2.82
C GLU A 660 -9.07 -3.93 -3.40
N ASP A 661 -9.58 -3.88 -4.64
CA ASP A 661 -10.09 -2.69 -5.32
C ASP A 661 -11.43 -2.17 -4.77
N ASP A 662 -12.20 -2.95 -3.99
CA ASP A 662 -13.48 -2.56 -3.37
C ASP A 662 -13.24 -2.06 -1.93
N THR A 663 -12.17 -1.29 -1.75
CA THR A 663 -11.95 -0.48 -0.53
C THR A 663 -12.65 0.88 -0.59
N GLU A 664 -13.49 1.09 -1.60
CA GLU A 664 -14.46 2.18 -1.64
C GLU A 664 -15.67 1.84 -0.74
N GLY A 665 -15.56 2.22 0.53
CA GLY A 665 -16.63 2.15 1.53
C GLY A 665 -16.44 1.04 2.55
N TYR A 666 -15.80 1.36 3.68
CA TYR A 666 -15.64 0.47 4.85
C TYR A 666 -16.98 -0.07 5.39
N SER A 667 -18.09 0.67 5.23
CA SER A 667 -19.44 0.27 5.66
C SER A 667 -20.07 -0.82 4.79
N ASP A 668 -19.91 -0.72 3.47
CA ASP A 668 -20.73 -1.50 2.53
C ASP A 668 -20.03 -2.79 2.12
N SER A 669 -18.69 -2.78 2.02
CA SER A 669 -17.86 -3.98 1.86
C SER A 669 -18.01 -4.95 3.04
N VAL A 670 -17.98 -4.45 4.28
CA VAL A 670 -18.21 -5.27 5.49
C VAL A 670 -19.61 -5.85 5.47
N LYS A 671 -20.66 -5.10 5.16
CA LYS A 671 -22.04 -5.63 5.08
C LYS A 671 -22.20 -6.71 4.00
N VAL A 672 -21.55 -6.57 2.85
CA VAL A 672 -21.56 -7.56 1.76
C VAL A 672 -20.84 -8.84 2.16
N VAL A 673 -19.61 -8.72 2.69
CA VAL A 673 -18.82 -9.83 3.24
C VAL A 673 -19.61 -10.55 4.34
N MET A 674 -20.23 -9.80 5.26
CA MET A 674 -21.08 -10.32 6.33
C MET A 674 -22.29 -11.11 5.82
N LYS A 675 -22.95 -10.62 4.76
CA LYS A 675 -24.12 -11.28 4.16
C LYS A 675 -23.78 -12.61 3.49
N GLU A 676 -22.58 -12.74 2.92
CA GLU A 676 -22.11 -13.97 2.31
C GLU A 676 -21.64 -14.96 3.38
N ILE A 677 -20.84 -14.50 4.35
CA ILE A 677 -20.29 -15.36 5.38
C ILE A 677 -21.38 -15.94 6.30
N SER A 678 -22.37 -15.16 6.70
CA SER A 678 -23.48 -15.62 7.56
C SER A 678 -24.32 -16.75 6.95
N LYS A 679 -24.26 -16.93 5.63
CA LYS A 679 -24.94 -18.02 4.91
C LYS A 679 -24.03 -19.21 4.61
N SER A 680 -22.72 -19.07 4.84
CA SER A 680 -21.75 -20.08 4.48
C SER A 680 -21.87 -21.28 5.41
N SER A 681 -22.14 -22.44 4.84
CA SER A 681 -22.10 -23.72 5.57
C SER A 681 -20.72 -24.05 6.16
N LEU A 682 -19.68 -23.34 5.71
CA LEU A 682 -18.29 -23.50 6.15
C LEU A 682 -17.97 -22.68 7.40
N LEU A 683 -18.81 -21.70 7.77
CA LEU A 683 -18.53 -20.75 8.86
C LEU A 683 -18.14 -21.48 10.15
N HIS A 684 -18.92 -22.48 10.56
CA HIS A 684 -18.63 -23.23 11.77
C HIS A 684 -17.46 -24.21 11.61
N SER A 685 -17.48 -25.05 10.57
CA SER A 685 -16.51 -26.13 10.39
C SER A 685 -15.10 -25.61 10.07
N ARG A 686 -14.98 -24.43 9.47
CA ARG A 686 -13.70 -23.83 9.07
C ARG A 686 -13.22 -22.74 9.99
N PHE A 687 -14.13 -21.84 10.40
CA PHE A 687 -13.72 -20.60 11.05
C PHE A 687 -14.00 -20.58 12.55
N LEU A 688 -15.25 -20.79 12.96
CA LEU A 688 -15.59 -20.74 14.39
C LEU A 688 -14.89 -21.83 15.20
N SER A 689 -14.69 -23.02 14.62
CA SER A 689 -13.93 -24.10 15.26
C SER A 689 -12.50 -23.73 15.63
N VAL A 690 -11.89 -22.73 14.98
CA VAL A 690 -10.58 -22.20 15.40
C VAL A 690 -10.70 -21.52 16.75
N PHE A 691 -11.74 -20.70 16.95
CA PHE A 691 -11.95 -20.03 18.24
C PHE A 691 -12.27 -21.01 19.36
N ASP A 692 -13.09 -22.03 19.10
CA ASP A 692 -13.38 -23.10 20.06
C ASP A 692 -12.08 -23.75 20.55
N GLU A 693 -11.18 -24.06 19.62
CA GLU A 693 -9.88 -24.65 19.92
C GLU A 693 -8.96 -23.70 20.71
N MET A 694 -8.97 -22.41 20.39
CA MET A 694 -8.19 -21.41 21.12
C MET A 694 -8.69 -21.22 22.57
N ILE A 695 -9.99 -21.33 22.80
CA ILE A 695 -10.58 -21.32 24.15
C ILE A 695 -10.18 -22.60 24.91
N GLU A 696 -10.33 -23.78 24.28
CA GLU A 696 -9.95 -25.07 24.88
C GLU A 696 -8.48 -25.13 25.29
N ASN A 697 -7.60 -24.51 24.48
CA ASN A 697 -6.15 -24.46 24.74
C ASN A 697 -5.74 -23.25 25.60
N LYS A 698 -6.68 -22.43 26.09
CA LYS A 698 -6.41 -21.24 26.93
C LYS A 698 -5.52 -20.19 26.27
N VAL A 699 -5.57 -20.11 24.95
CA VAL A 699 -4.99 -18.99 24.18
C VAL A 699 -5.87 -17.76 24.32
N ILE A 700 -7.19 -17.98 24.30
CA ILE A 700 -8.21 -16.96 24.56
C ILE A 700 -8.76 -17.19 25.98
N VAL A 701 -8.67 -16.18 26.84
CA VAL A 701 -9.03 -16.24 28.28
C VAL A 701 -9.88 -15.07 28.78
#